data_AF-A0A1F3P3B6-F1
#
_entry.id   AF-A0A1F3P3B6-F1
#
_cell.length_a   1.000
_cell.length_b   1.000
_cell.length_c   1.000
_cell.angle_alpha   90.00
_cell.angle_beta   90.00
_cell.angle_gamma   90.00
#
_symmetry.space_group_name_H-M   'P 1'
#
loop_
_entity.id
_entity.type
_entity.pdbx_description
1 polymer ?
#
loop_
_entity_poly.entity_id
_entity_poly.type
_entity_poly.pdbx_seq_one_letter_code
_entity_poly.pdbx_strand_id
1 'polypeptide(L)'
;MTNSKNHISFLNLYLKCKLIFFVITSCLVVPINAQNISDSVLYGKDTNLVKKPIYNNDDSLSTFSNEMTNISDTTLNENDSLKNDTLDARKDIKTTVFYQCNDSMYLDLDSRKMYMYMNADVKYDNMTLKADFIEVDWNTSIMRSKGHKNEKGDTTGKPVFTENKDTYTSDKIGYNFKTRQGAISNVITQYGESYVHGSLVNKNEKNELYIGATRYTTCDRAKPHFYIYSRKSKLIPNEKIVTGPFYLAVADVPTPLGFLFGVFPSRKGKSSGILLPTYGETNQFGFFLENGGYYFAINDYMDLAVRGSVYTKGAWGTIMESKYKKMYKRDGNLKFTYNRRPTGVEGTKEFTREVDYFLNWSHRKVPKRQENFQANVNFGSTSNFRNSLTPDENRFTNSISSNIYYSQPLYGTPLNMNLGMRHSQNNSTKAVSFTFPELAVNSERLSPFKRKIQIGKLRWYEMIYVNYSFNARNDLTAHEDSLQLFNRLGFEKLAPGEKRSQLQNKMRNGAQQVVRASTQFRALKYFTVSPEMNYTEKWSLVSRNIYRNDTGGISIDTVKWFARYGVYSASAAASTVIYGTLNFRSKSLQAIRHTLRPSVSFRYVPDFSEATYGYYEHFDNKLYSRFSNFLYGEPSKGIQEAIGFSISNALEMKVRSRKDTSQKSRKVSLFENVGISGNYNLAADSFNLSRINLSARTTLFENKIGIEYSSMYDPYITDDNDLNVHRFEWEENKRLARLHSANITLRTSLNSILGQKTPLSVIKTSVNSMDFTEGYLPFSLPWSLSVNYQRSYTFSRKKENKTNQSLSFNGSLKLSEKWAFTGSSGYDFTNNDLISTNIGINRDLHCWELKFNWIPYGLYQRYSVTINVKSALLKDLKLERKREWYDQ
;
A
#
# COMPACT_ATOMS: atom_id res chain seq x y z
N MET A 1 -15.71 61.52 -9.78
CA MET A 1 -17.01 60.99 -9.29
C MET A 1 -17.21 59.58 -9.84
N THR A 2 -17.89 58.69 -9.10
CA THR A 2 -18.20 57.27 -9.43
C THR A 2 -16.96 56.35 -9.66
N ASN A 3 -16.97 55.05 -9.33
CA ASN A 3 -18.07 54.21 -8.82
C ASN A 3 -17.55 53.21 -7.75
N SER A 4 -18.07 53.27 -6.53
CA SER A 4 -17.53 52.59 -5.33
C SER A 4 -18.14 51.21 -5.06
N LYS A 5 -17.96 50.23 -5.98
CA LYS A 5 -18.54 48.88 -5.84
C LYS A 5 -17.57 47.71 -5.61
N ASN A 6 -16.26 47.88 -5.83
CA ASN A 6 -15.32 46.75 -5.77
C ASN A 6 -14.81 46.35 -4.36
N HIS A 7 -14.97 47.19 -3.33
CA HIS A 7 -14.47 46.85 -1.98
C HIS A 7 -15.37 45.88 -1.18
N ILE A 8 -16.65 45.76 -1.56
CA ILE A 8 -17.64 44.94 -0.81
C ILE A 8 -17.43 43.43 -1.05
N SER A 9 -16.83 43.03 -2.18
CA SER A 9 -16.53 41.64 -2.50
C SER A 9 -15.40 41.06 -1.62
N PHE A 10 -14.32 41.82 -1.41
CA PHE A 10 -13.18 41.40 -0.60
C PHE A 10 -13.55 41.25 0.88
N LEU A 11 -14.38 42.15 1.43
CA LEU A 11 -14.85 42.04 2.81
C LEU A 11 -15.77 40.82 2.99
N ASN A 12 -16.64 40.54 2.02
CA ASN A 12 -17.44 39.30 1.98
C ASN A 12 -16.58 38.04 1.85
N LEU A 13 -15.50 38.07 1.08
CA LEU A 13 -14.57 36.94 0.97
C LEU A 13 -13.83 36.71 2.30
N TYR A 14 -13.39 37.77 2.98
CA TYR A 14 -12.76 37.69 4.30
C TYR A 14 -13.73 37.15 5.38
N LEU A 15 -14.99 37.60 5.38
CA LEU A 15 -16.05 37.09 6.26
C LEU A 15 -16.38 35.61 5.97
N LYS A 16 -16.50 35.21 4.69
CA LYS A 16 -16.72 33.80 4.31
C LYS A 16 -15.51 32.92 4.66
N CYS A 17 -14.28 33.42 4.52
CA CYS A 17 -13.08 32.71 4.99
C CYS A 17 -13.06 32.56 6.52
N LYS A 18 -13.47 33.57 7.30
CA LYS A 18 -13.66 33.42 8.75
C LYS A 18 -14.72 32.37 9.07
N LEU A 19 -15.86 32.37 8.36
CA LEU A 19 -16.92 31.39 8.57
C LEU A 19 -16.44 29.96 8.26
N ILE A 20 -15.71 29.76 7.16
CA ILE A 20 -15.13 28.46 6.79
C ILE A 20 -14.09 28.01 7.82
N PHE A 21 -13.23 28.90 8.31
CA PHE A 21 -12.25 28.59 9.37
C PHE A 21 -12.94 28.19 10.69
N PHE A 22 -14.05 28.84 11.03
CA PHE A 22 -14.87 28.52 12.21
C PHE A 22 -15.62 27.19 12.05
N VAL A 23 -16.20 26.91 10.87
CA VAL A 23 -16.89 25.64 10.58
C VAL A 23 -15.92 24.45 10.57
N ILE A 24 -14.69 24.64 10.06
CA ILE A 24 -13.65 23.60 10.09
C ILE A 24 -13.16 23.33 11.52
N THR A 25 -13.16 24.34 12.41
CA THR A 25 -12.82 24.12 13.83
C THR A 25 -14.01 23.57 14.65
N SER A 26 -15.26 23.91 14.33
CA SER A 26 -16.44 23.33 15.00
C SER A 26 -16.68 21.86 14.63
N CYS A 27 -16.35 21.43 13.41
CA CYS A 27 -16.45 20.01 13.01
C CYS A 27 -15.46 19.07 13.74
N LEU A 28 -14.57 19.59 14.58
CA LEU A 28 -13.71 18.82 15.49
C LEU A 28 -14.24 18.76 16.93
N VAL A 29 -15.39 19.38 17.23
CA VAL A 29 -16.04 19.37 18.55
C VAL A 29 -17.52 19.03 18.39
N VAL A 30 -17.84 17.74 18.43
CA VAL A 30 -19.22 17.25 18.62
C VAL A 30 -19.41 16.93 20.10
N PRO A 31 -20.15 17.75 20.87
CA PRO A 31 -20.50 17.41 22.24
C PRO A 31 -21.51 16.26 22.26
N ILE A 32 -21.22 15.20 23.02
CA ILE A 32 -22.20 14.15 23.32
C ILE A 32 -23.08 14.68 24.45
N ASN A 33 -24.20 15.32 24.10
CA ASN A 33 -25.26 15.61 25.07
C ASN A 33 -25.98 14.31 25.43
N ALA A 34 -25.55 13.66 26.51
CA ALA A 34 -26.25 12.55 27.12
C ALA A 34 -27.15 13.07 28.25
N GLN A 35 -28.45 13.19 28.00
CA GLN A 35 -29.47 13.33 29.05
C GLN A 35 -30.83 12.81 28.58
N ASN A 36 -31.48 12.06 29.46
CA ASN A 36 -32.91 11.70 29.46
C ASN A 36 -33.48 10.95 28.25
N ILE A 37 -33.27 9.63 28.20
CA ILE A 37 -34.40 8.68 28.21
C ILE A 37 -34.09 7.61 29.25
N SER A 38 -34.93 7.49 30.28
CA SER A 38 -34.96 6.35 31.19
C SER A 38 -36.09 5.39 30.81
N ASP A 39 -36.11 4.22 31.44
CA ASP A 39 -37.29 3.35 31.59
C ASP A 39 -37.95 2.78 30.32
N SER A 40 -37.47 1.60 29.91
CA SER A 40 -38.35 0.41 29.97
C SER A 40 -37.55 -0.88 29.82
N VAL A 41 -37.57 -1.72 30.86
CA VAL A 41 -37.27 -3.15 30.78
C VAL A 41 -38.53 -3.88 31.22
N LEU A 42 -39.06 -4.80 30.38
CA LEU A 42 -39.66 -6.09 30.76
C LEU A 42 -40.46 -6.70 29.58
N TYR A 43 -40.27 -8.01 29.39
CA TYR A 43 -41.04 -8.98 28.58
C TYR A 43 -41.35 -8.69 27.10
N GLY A 44 -41.38 -9.77 26.30
CA GLY A 44 -41.70 -9.74 24.88
C GLY A 44 -42.92 -10.59 24.52
N LYS A 45 -43.30 -10.58 23.25
CA LYS A 45 -44.28 -11.49 22.65
C LYS A 45 -44.04 -11.62 21.15
N ASP A 46 -44.42 -12.75 20.57
CA ASP A 46 -44.36 -12.98 19.12
C ASP A 46 -45.36 -12.12 18.34
N THR A 47 -44.94 -11.59 17.19
CA THR A 47 -45.84 -11.27 16.07
C THR A 47 -45.19 -11.59 14.73
N ASN A 48 -45.75 -12.55 14.00
CA ASN A 48 -45.47 -12.73 12.57
C ASN A 48 -46.07 -11.57 11.77
N LEU A 49 -45.28 -10.89 10.93
CA LEU A 49 -45.82 -10.07 9.84
C LEU A 49 -45.05 -10.30 8.53
N VAL A 50 -45.73 -10.95 7.59
CA VAL A 50 -45.24 -11.25 6.24
C VAL A 50 -45.35 -9.99 5.37
N LYS A 51 -44.25 -9.60 4.70
CA LYS A 51 -44.30 -8.62 3.60
C LYS A 51 -44.46 -9.34 2.26
N LYS A 52 -45.61 -9.18 1.61
CA LYS A 52 -45.79 -9.53 0.20
C LYS A 52 -45.02 -8.53 -0.69
N PRO A 53 -44.42 -8.98 -1.82
CA PRO A 53 -44.08 -8.07 -2.92
C PRO A 53 -45.37 -7.67 -3.68
N ILE A 54 -45.33 -6.50 -4.32
CA ILE A 54 -46.39 -6.02 -5.22
C ILE A 54 -45.91 -6.23 -6.66
N TYR A 55 -46.76 -6.80 -7.50
CA TYR A 55 -46.63 -6.79 -8.96
C TYR A 55 -47.48 -5.66 -9.54
N ASN A 56 -46.98 -4.98 -10.56
CA ASN A 56 -47.81 -4.24 -11.53
C ASN A 56 -47.81 -5.03 -12.84
N ASN A 57 -48.95 -5.04 -13.53
CA ASN A 57 -49.16 -5.60 -14.86
C ASN A 57 -49.40 -4.46 -15.88
N ASP A 58 -49.80 -4.86 -17.10
CA ASP A 58 -50.35 -4.06 -18.20
C ASP A 58 -49.29 -3.23 -18.97
N ASP A 59 -49.10 -3.32 -20.29
CA ASP A 59 -49.66 -4.21 -21.34
C ASP A 59 -48.59 -4.30 -22.51
N SER A 60 -48.72 -4.90 -23.71
CA SER A 60 -49.87 -5.42 -24.47
C SER A 60 -49.54 -6.55 -25.46
N LEU A 61 -50.58 -7.08 -26.11
CA LEU A 61 -50.54 -8.16 -27.13
C LEU A 61 -50.01 -7.74 -28.50
N SER A 62 -49.41 -8.69 -29.22
CA SER A 62 -49.80 -9.02 -30.62
C SER A 62 -49.36 -10.45 -31.00
N THR A 63 -50.07 -11.10 -31.93
CA THR A 63 -49.95 -12.53 -32.27
C THR A 63 -49.99 -12.80 -33.78
N PHE A 64 -49.03 -13.58 -34.30
CA PHE A 64 -49.09 -14.38 -35.55
C PHE A 64 -47.93 -15.40 -35.43
N SER A 65 -48.05 -16.74 -35.35
CA SER A 65 -48.86 -17.80 -36.00
C SER A 65 -48.25 -18.36 -37.30
N ASN A 66 -47.96 -19.66 -37.27
CA ASN A 66 -47.67 -20.57 -38.41
C ASN A 66 -46.35 -20.31 -39.18
N GLU A 67 -45.73 -21.29 -39.85
CA GLU A 67 -46.11 -22.69 -40.11
C GLU A 67 -44.86 -23.62 -40.19
N MET A 68 -45.05 -24.95 -40.08
CA MET A 68 -44.00 -25.95 -40.34
C MET A 68 -44.30 -26.75 -41.61
N THR A 69 -43.35 -26.83 -42.52
CA THR A 69 -43.44 -27.66 -43.73
C THR A 69 -42.99 -29.10 -43.45
N ASN A 70 -43.94 -30.02 -43.33
CA ASN A 70 -43.66 -31.44 -43.53
C ASN A 70 -43.79 -31.78 -45.03
N ILE A 71 -42.93 -32.67 -45.53
CA ILE A 71 -43.12 -33.36 -46.80
C ILE A 71 -43.39 -34.83 -46.47
N SER A 72 -44.48 -35.36 -47.00
CA SER A 72 -44.93 -36.73 -46.82
C SER A 72 -44.40 -37.66 -47.90
N ASP A 73 -44.24 -38.94 -47.58
CA ASP A 73 -44.62 -40.01 -48.51
C ASP A 73 -45.42 -41.09 -47.75
N THR A 74 -46.03 -41.99 -48.50
CA THR A 74 -47.22 -42.77 -48.18
C THR A 74 -46.83 -44.19 -47.69
N THR A 75 -47.62 -44.87 -46.86
CA THR A 75 -48.78 -45.67 -47.31
C THR A 75 -49.95 -45.73 -46.31
N LEU A 76 -51.10 -45.21 -46.77
CA LEU A 76 -52.49 -45.71 -46.62
C LEU A 76 -52.88 -46.61 -45.42
N ASN A 77 -53.84 -46.10 -44.63
CA ASN A 77 -55.18 -46.66 -44.32
C ASN A 77 -55.35 -48.13 -43.82
N GLU A 78 -56.31 -48.46 -42.93
CA GLU A 78 -57.48 -47.73 -42.40
C GLU A 78 -57.51 -47.69 -40.85
N ASN A 79 -58.43 -46.89 -40.27
CA ASN A 79 -58.74 -46.90 -38.84
C ASN A 79 -59.86 -47.91 -38.53
N ASP A 80 -59.72 -48.68 -37.45
CA ASP A 80 -60.86 -49.18 -36.68
C ASP A 80 -60.97 -48.36 -35.37
N SER A 81 -62.20 -48.13 -34.90
CA SER A 81 -62.51 -47.17 -33.85
C SER A 81 -62.89 -47.85 -32.53
N LEU A 82 -61.93 -48.00 -31.62
CA LEU A 82 -62.19 -48.27 -30.21
C LEU A 82 -61.77 -47.10 -29.31
N LYS A 83 -62.53 -46.88 -28.24
CA LYS A 83 -62.51 -45.66 -27.44
C LYS A 83 -61.23 -45.55 -26.60
N ASN A 84 -60.72 -44.32 -26.46
CA ASN A 84 -59.75 -43.99 -25.43
C ASN A 84 -60.29 -44.32 -24.04
N ASP A 85 -59.64 -45.23 -23.31
CA ASP A 85 -59.78 -45.32 -21.86
C ASP A 85 -58.77 -44.37 -21.20
N THR A 86 -59.27 -43.33 -20.53
CA THR A 86 -58.45 -42.31 -19.88
C THR A 86 -58.04 -42.73 -18.47
N LEU A 87 -57.20 -43.76 -18.38
CA LEU A 87 -56.44 -44.04 -17.15
C LEU A 87 -55.30 -43.03 -17.01
N ASP A 88 -55.59 -41.93 -16.31
CA ASP A 88 -54.64 -40.85 -16.04
C ASP A 88 -53.46 -41.37 -15.20
N ALA A 89 -52.34 -41.66 -15.87
CA ALA A 89 -51.20 -42.36 -15.30
C ALA A 89 -50.51 -41.51 -14.23
N ARG A 90 -50.70 -41.89 -12.95
CA ARG A 90 -50.15 -41.20 -11.78
C ARG A 90 -48.63 -40.99 -11.91
N LYS A 91 -48.23 -39.75 -12.19
CA LYS A 91 -46.81 -39.34 -12.30
C LYS A 91 -46.17 -39.23 -10.91
N ASP A 92 -45.81 -40.38 -10.33
CA ASP A 92 -45.01 -40.46 -9.09
C ASP A 92 -43.58 -39.87 -9.24
N ILE A 93 -43.14 -39.62 -10.49
CA ILE A 93 -41.84 -39.06 -10.84
C ILE A 93 -42.03 -37.67 -11.45
N LYS A 94 -41.27 -36.66 -11.00
CA LYS A 94 -41.45 -35.24 -11.42
C LYS A 94 -40.84 -34.87 -12.77
N THR A 95 -39.80 -35.58 -13.19
CA THR A 95 -39.00 -35.28 -14.39
C THR A 95 -38.26 -36.53 -14.85
N THR A 96 -37.69 -36.54 -16.05
CA THR A 96 -36.96 -37.69 -16.60
C THR A 96 -35.80 -38.11 -15.68
N VAL A 97 -35.73 -39.40 -15.36
CA VAL A 97 -34.56 -40.02 -14.73
C VAL A 97 -33.63 -40.50 -15.85
N PHE A 98 -32.40 -40.02 -15.86
CA PHE A 98 -31.35 -40.55 -16.75
C PHE A 98 -30.48 -41.52 -15.95
N TYR A 99 -30.21 -42.70 -16.50
CA TYR A 99 -29.38 -43.71 -15.86
C TYR A 99 -28.46 -44.38 -16.89
N GLN A 100 -27.27 -44.76 -16.46
CA GLN A 100 -26.29 -45.54 -17.23
C GLN A 100 -25.44 -46.38 -16.28
N CYS A 101 -24.95 -47.52 -16.74
CA CYS A 101 -24.03 -48.42 -16.02
C CYS A 101 -23.16 -49.17 -17.04
N ASN A 102 -22.02 -49.72 -16.60
CA ASN A 102 -21.01 -50.26 -17.51
C ASN A 102 -21.04 -51.80 -17.64
N ASP A 103 -21.60 -52.51 -16.66
CA ASP A 103 -21.69 -53.98 -16.66
C ASP A 103 -23.13 -54.43 -16.94
N SER A 104 -23.99 -54.38 -15.92
CA SER A 104 -25.32 -54.96 -15.98
C SER A 104 -26.38 -54.13 -15.28
N MET A 105 -27.62 -54.28 -15.76
CA MET A 105 -28.82 -53.72 -15.15
C MET A 105 -29.86 -54.83 -15.03
N TYR A 106 -30.44 -54.97 -13.84
CA TYR A 106 -31.50 -55.92 -13.56
C TYR A 106 -32.75 -55.17 -13.07
N LEU A 107 -33.86 -55.35 -13.76
CA LEU A 107 -35.15 -54.74 -13.43
C LEU A 107 -36.12 -55.82 -12.98
N ASP A 108 -36.38 -55.85 -11.68
CA ASP A 108 -37.39 -56.68 -11.05
C ASP A 108 -38.72 -55.91 -11.10
N LEU A 109 -39.63 -56.34 -11.99
CA LEU A 109 -40.92 -55.69 -12.22
C LEU A 109 -41.93 -55.99 -11.09
N ASP A 110 -41.82 -57.16 -10.46
CA ASP A 110 -42.77 -57.63 -9.44
C ASP A 110 -42.53 -56.92 -8.10
N SER A 111 -41.28 -56.86 -7.63
CA SER A 111 -40.92 -56.07 -6.44
C SER A 111 -40.69 -54.58 -6.73
N ARG A 112 -40.72 -54.21 -8.03
CA ARG A 112 -40.47 -52.86 -8.58
C ARG A 112 -39.14 -52.28 -8.11
N LYS A 113 -38.06 -53.00 -8.42
CA LYS A 113 -36.68 -52.62 -8.09
C LYS A 113 -35.79 -52.63 -9.31
N MET A 114 -34.93 -51.63 -9.42
CA MET A 114 -33.89 -51.53 -10.43
C MET A 114 -32.52 -51.63 -9.77
N TYR A 115 -31.68 -52.55 -10.22
CA TYR A 115 -30.31 -52.74 -9.76
C TYR A 115 -29.35 -52.45 -10.91
N MET A 116 -28.29 -51.68 -10.65
CA MET A 116 -27.28 -51.29 -11.64
C MET A 116 -25.88 -51.54 -11.08
N TYR A 117 -25.02 -52.16 -11.89
CA TYR A 117 -23.70 -52.64 -11.50
C TYR A 117 -22.58 -52.00 -12.33
N MET A 118 -21.44 -51.77 -11.67
CA MET A 118 -20.19 -51.18 -12.18
C MET A 118 -20.34 -49.78 -12.79
N ASN A 119 -19.78 -48.77 -12.13
CA ASN A 119 -19.81 -47.37 -12.57
C ASN A 119 -21.23 -46.88 -12.97
N ALA A 120 -22.24 -47.22 -12.16
CA ALA A 120 -23.61 -46.75 -12.35
C ALA A 120 -23.73 -45.25 -12.02
N ASP A 121 -24.46 -44.50 -12.85
CA ASP A 121 -24.58 -43.04 -12.80
C ASP A 121 -26.04 -42.63 -13.06
N VAL A 122 -26.76 -42.27 -12.01
CA VAL A 122 -28.18 -41.89 -12.03
C VAL A 122 -28.34 -40.39 -11.81
N LYS A 123 -29.13 -39.72 -12.67
CA LYS A 123 -29.40 -38.29 -12.65
C LYS A 123 -30.91 -38.04 -12.63
N TYR A 124 -31.36 -37.19 -11.72
CA TYR A 124 -32.78 -36.86 -11.53
C TYR A 124 -32.88 -35.46 -10.91
N ASP A 125 -33.68 -34.57 -11.50
CA ASP A 125 -33.77 -33.16 -11.07
C ASP A 125 -32.34 -32.55 -10.98
N ASN A 126 -32.00 -31.86 -9.88
CA ASN A 126 -30.64 -31.35 -9.63
C ASN A 126 -29.70 -32.35 -8.90
N MET A 127 -30.02 -33.65 -8.91
CA MET A 127 -29.26 -34.71 -8.24
C MET A 127 -28.46 -35.57 -9.23
N THR A 128 -27.30 -36.07 -8.78
CA THR A 128 -26.50 -37.10 -9.48
C THR A 128 -25.92 -38.06 -8.45
N LEU A 129 -26.11 -39.37 -8.63
CA LEU A 129 -25.52 -40.42 -7.80
C LEU A 129 -24.67 -41.35 -8.68
N LYS A 130 -23.39 -41.51 -8.32
CA LYS A 130 -22.45 -42.43 -8.99
C LYS A 130 -21.92 -43.47 -8.00
N ALA A 131 -21.98 -44.77 -8.33
CA ALA A 131 -21.43 -45.86 -7.52
C ALA A 131 -21.22 -47.16 -8.32
N ASP A 132 -20.42 -48.11 -7.81
CA ASP A 132 -20.31 -49.46 -8.40
C ASP A 132 -21.57 -50.32 -8.20
N PHE A 133 -22.47 -49.94 -7.28
CA PHE A 133 -23.79 -50.54 -7.14
C PHE A 133 -24.82 -49.48 -6.74
N ILE A 134 -25.91 -49.41 -7.48
CA ILE A 134 -27.11 -48.61 -7.16
C ILE A 134 -28.35 -49.50 -7.27
N GLU A 135 -29.19 -49.42 -6.25
CA GLU A 135 -30.50 -50.08 -6.12
C GLU A 135 -31.55 -48.96 -5.99
N VAL A 136 -32.61 -49.02 -6.80
CA VAL A 136 -33.74 -48.08 -6.76
C VAL A 136 -35.02 -48.87 -6.49
N ASP A 137 -35.59 -48.66 -5.31
CA ASP A 137 -36.85 -49.25 -4.87
C ASP A 137 -37.97 -48.22 -5.10
N TRP A 138 -38.77 -48.45 -6.14
CA TRP A 138 -39.80 -47.49 -6.56
C TRP A 138 -40.97 -47.43 -5.58
N ASN A 139 -41.34 -48.56 -4.97
CA ASN A 139 -42.43 -48.68 -4.00
C ASN A 139 -42.19 -47.84 -2.74
N THR A 140 -40.98 -47.87 -2.18
CA THR A 140 -40.60 -47.05 -1.02
C THR A 140 -40.03 -45.67 -1.41
N SER A 141 -39.77 -45.45 -2.70
CA SER A 141 -39.03 -44.29 -3.24
C SER A 141 -37.63 -44.12 -2.64
N ILE A 142 -36.94 -45.24 -2.34
CA ILE A 142 -35.59 -45.27 -1.75
C ILE A 142 -34.56 -45.69 -2.79
N MET A 143 -33.51 -44.88 -2.92
CA MET A 143 -32.30 -45.18 -3.67
C MET A 143 -31.20 -45.59 -2.68
N ARG A 144 -30.66 -46.80 -2.81
CA ARG A 144 -29.53 -47.33 -2.03
C ARG A 144 -28.30 -47.44 -2.93
N SER A 145 -27.11 -47.16 -2.42
CA SER A 145 -25.86 -47.39 -3.15
C SER A 145 -24.71 -47.75 -2.22
N LYS A 146 -23.76 -48.55 -2.72
CA LYS A 146 -22.56 -49.02 -2.01
C LYS A 146 -21.38 -49.13 -2.98
N GLY A 147 -20.15 -49.03 -2.45
CA GLY A 147 -18.96 -49.39 -3.22
C GLY A 147 -18.79 -50.91 -3.36
N HIS A 148 -18.07 -51.35 -4.39
CA HIS A 148 -17.65 -52.74 -4.54
C HIS A 148 -16.38 -53.02 -3.72
N LYS A 149 -16.15 -54.26 -3.28
CA LYS A 149 -14.90 -54.66 -2.60
C LYS A 149 -14.07 -55.56 -3.50
N ASN A 150 -12.84 -55.16 -3.78
CA ASN A 150 -11.90 -56.01 -4.51
C ASN A 150 -11.36 -57.14 -3.63
N GLU A 151 -10.66 -58.09 -4.26
CA GLU A 151 -10.04 -59.26 -3.61
C GLU A 151 -9.00 -58.91 -2.53
N LYS A 152 -8.47 -57.67 -2.54
CA LYS A 152 -7.53 -57.15 -1.53
C LYS A 152 -8.23 -56.47 -0.36
N GLY A 153 -9.57 -56.41 -0.37
CA GLY A 153 -10.41 -55.83 0.67
C GLY A 153 -10.69 -54.34 0.53
N ASP A 154 -10.02 -53.65 -0.41
CA ASP A 154 -10.24 -52.23 -0.70
C ASP A 154 -11.60 -52.00 -1.36
N THR A 155 -12.25 -50.87 -1.03
CA THR A 155 -13.58 -50.53 -1.55
C THR A 155 -13.49 -49.55 -2.73
N THR A 156 -13.77 -50.03 -3.94
CA THR A 156 -13.82 -49.25 -5.20
C THR A 156 -15.21 -48.63 -5.43
N GLY A 157 -15.29 -47.71 -6.40
CA GLY A 157 -16.54 -47.07 -6.86
C GLY A 157 -17.45 -46.59 -5.74
N LYS A 158 -16.86 -45.95 -4.73
CA LYS A 158 -17.58 -45.41 -3.58
C LYS A 158 -18.68 -44.42 -4.02
N PRO A 159 -19.91 -44.53 -3.48
CA PRO A 159 -20.99 -43.58 -3.71
C PRO A 159 -20.56 -42.11 -3.62
N VAL A 160 -20.64 -41.43 -4.77
CA VAL A 160 -20.55 -39.96 -4.90
C VAL A 160 -21.94 -39.43 -5.22
N PHE A 161 -22.56 -38.76 -4.26
CA PHE A 161 -23.81 -38.04 -4.44
C PHE A 161 -23.53 -36.54 -4.57
N THR A 162 -24.06 -35.91 -5.61
CA THR A 162 -24.01 -34.47 -5.82
C THR A 162 -25.44 -33.93 -5.92
N GLU A 163 -25.74 -32.86 -5.19
CA GLU A 163 -27.03 -32.18 -5.24
C GLU A 163 -26.80 -30.67 -5.36
N ASN A 164 -27.23 -30.07 -6.46
CA ASN A 164 -26.93 -28.68 -6.88
C ASN A 164 -25.42 -28.36 -6.99
N LYS A 165 -24.72 -28.24 -5.86
CA LYS A 165 -23.29 -27.91 -5.73
C LYS A 165 -22.61 -28.61 -4.54
N ASP A 166 -23.37 -29.28 -3.68
CA ASP A 166 -22.84 -29.98 -2.52
C ASP A 166 -22.54 -31.44 -2.92
N THR A 167 -21.30 -31.90 -2.70
CA THR A 167 -20.85 -33.26 -3.03
C THR A 167 -20.55 -34.06 -1.76
N TYR A 168 -20.99 -35.32 -1.76
CA TYR A 168 -20.92 -36.26 -0.66
C TYR A 168 -20.33 -37.58 -1.16
N THR A 169 -19.08 -37.86 -0.79
CA THR A 169 -18.43 -39.16 -1.06
C THR A 169 -18.58 -40.03 0.18
N SER A 170 -18.99 -41.28 0.05
CA SER A 170 -19.27 -42.16 1.20
C SER A 170 -19.17 -43.64 0.88
N ASP A 171 -19.22 -44.51 1.90
CA ASP A 171 -19.20 -45.96 1.69
C ASP A 171 -20.58 -46.52 1.32
N LYS A 172 -21.65 -45.92 1.86
CA LYS A 172 -23.06 -46.24 1.54
C LYS A 172 -23.93 -45.00 1.66
N ILE A 173 -24.93 -44.91 0.77
CA ILE A 173 -26.01 -43.91 0.80
C ILE A 173 -27.34 -44.64 0.72
N GLY A 174 -28.28 -44.27 1.58
CA GLY A 174 -29.71 -44.48 1.37
C GLY A 174 -30.39 -43.11 1.27
N TYR A 175 -31.13 -42.84 0.21
CA TYR A 175 -31.80 -41.56 -0.01
C TYR A 175 -33.24 -41.77 -0.48
N ASN A 176 -34.20 -41.13 0.18
CA ASN A 176 -35.58 -41.14 -0.27
C ASN A 176 -35.83 -39.93 -1.18
N PHE A 177 -36.09 -40.17 -2.47
CA PHE A 177 -36.24 -39.09 -3.46
C PHE A 177 -37.62 -38.41 -3.42
N LYS A 178 -38.57 -38.92 -2.62
CA LYS A 178 -39.90 -38.34 -2.40
C LYS A 178 -39.91 -37.40 -1.19
N THR A 179 -39.30 -37.79 -0.07
CA THR A 179 -39.20 -36.97 1.17
C THR A 179 -37.91 -36.12 1.25
N ARG A 180 -36.91 -36.38 0.40
CA ARG A 180 -35.56 -35.78 0.43
C ARG A 180 -34.74 -36.09 1.69
N GLN A 181 -35.19 -37.03 2.51
CA GLN A 181 -34.45 -37.52 3.67
C GLN A 181 -33.38 -38.55 3.24
N GLY A 182 -32.27 -38.65 3.96
CA GLY A 182 -31.22 -39.62 3.65
C GLY A 182 -30.37 -40.05 4.83
N ALA A 183 -29.81 -41.25 4.76
CA ALA A 183 -28.88 -41.82 5.71
C ALA A 183 -27.59 -42.22 4.98
N ILE A 184 -26.46 -41.68 5.41
CA ILE A 184 -25.15 -41.83 4.77
C ILE A 184 -24.15 -42.38 5.79
N SER A 185 -23.37 -43.40 5.42
CA SER A 185 -22.32 -43.97 6.28
C SER A 185 -20.92 -43.61 5.78
N ASN A 186 -20.06 -43.15 6.70
CA ASN A 186 -18.69 -42.69 6.44
C ASN A 186 -18.63 -41.61 5.33
N VAL A 187 -19.41 -40.54 5.50
CA VAL A 187 -19.36 -39.40 4.56
C VAL A 187 -18.04 -38.64 4.70
N ILE A 188 -17.55 -38.15 3.56
CA ILE A 188 -16.58 -37.08 3.43
C ILE A 188 -17.23 -36.03 2.50
N THR A 189 -17.37 -34.80 2.98
CA THR A 189 -17.89 -33.68 2.20
C THR A 189 -17.02 -32.44 2.37
N GLN A 190 -16.87 -31.65 1.30
CA GLN A 190 -16.14 -30.39 1.34
C GLN A 190 -17.10 -29.23 1.56
N TYR A 191 -16.78 -28.38 2.53
CA TYR A 191 -17.61 -27.28 2.98
C TYR A 191 -16.77 -25.99 3.09
N GLY A 192 -16.70 -25.24 1.99
CA GLY A 192 -15.82 -24.07 1.86
C GLY A 192 -14.34 -24.45 1.77
N GLU A 193 -13.51 -23.89 2.66
CA GLU A 193 -12.09 -24.26 2.83
C GLU A 193 -11.90 -25.49 3.76
N SER A 194 -12.99 -26.09 4.23
CA SER A 194 -12.99 -27.16 5.22
C SER A 194 -13.51 -28.48 4.67
N TYR A 195 -13.13 -29.58 5.32
CA TYR A 195 -13.62 -30.93 5.07
C TYR A 195 -14.29 -31.47 6.32
N VAL A 196 -15.40 -32.17 6.13
CA VAL A 196 -16.22 -32.73 7.20
C VAL A 196 -16.35 -34.23 6.96
N HIS A 197 -15.85 -35.02 7.90
CA HIS A 197 -16.00 -36.47 7.91
C HIS A 197 -17.01 -36.86 8.99
N GLY A 198 -17.87 -37.85 8.74
CA GLY A 198 -18.85 -38.33 9.73
C GLY A 198 -19.21 -39.80 9.52
N SER A 199 -19.28 -40.58 10.60
CA SER A 199 -19.50 -42.04 10.51
C SER A 199 -20.94 -42.40 10.14
N LEU A 200 -21.90 -41.63 10.65
CA LEU A 200 -23.32 -41.72 10.33
C LEU A 200 -23.87 -40.31 10.16
N VAL A 201 -24.55 -40.04 9.05
CA VAL A 201 -25.15 -38.74 8.74
C VAL A 201 -26.58 -38.90 8.28
N ASN A 202 -27.50 -38.26 9.01
CA ASN A 202 -28.90 -38.17 8.65
C ASN A 202 -29.19 -36.80 8.04
N LYS A 203 -29.55 -36.76 6.75
CA LYS A 203 -30.05 -35.58 6.03
C LYS A 203 -31.56 -35.46 6.23
N ASN A 204 -32.04 -34.27 6.58
CA ASN A 204 -33.48 -33.98 6.61
C ASN A 204 -33.96 -33.21 5.37
N GLU A 205 -35.27 -33.02 5.30
CA GLU A 205 -36.02 -32.39 4.20
C GLU A 205 -35.59 -30.93 3.91
N LYS A 206 -34.98 -30.26 4.91
CA LYS A 206 -34.43 -28.90 4.82
C LYS A 206 -32.95 -28.87 4.43
N ASN A 207 -32.40 -30.02 4.00
CA ASN A 207 -30.97 -30.23 3.72
C ASN A 207 -30.05 -30.01 4.94
N GLU A 208 -30.56 -30.10 6.17
CA GLU A 208 -29.71 -30.10 7.36
C GLU A 208 -29.12 -31.49 7.59
N LEU A 209 -27.84 -31.56 7.94
CA LEU A 209 -27.14 -32.82 8.18
C LEU A 209 -26.84 -32.99 9.68
N TYR A 210 -27.35 -34.08 10.27
CA TYR A 210 -27.09 -34.47 11.65
C TYR A 210 -26.00 -35.54 11.64
N ILE A 211 -24.81 -35.19 12.15
CA ILE A 211 -23.56 -35.93 11.94
C ILE A 211 -23.09 -36.56 13.26
N GLY A 212 -22.98 -37.89 13.28
CA GLY A 212 -22.32 -38.64 14.35
C GLY A 212 -20.80 -38.72 14.16
N ALA A 213 -20.06 -38.66 15.27
CA ALA A 213 -18.59 -38.77 15.31
C ALA A 213 -17.88 -37.88 14.26
N THR A 214 -18.25 -36.61 14.22
CA THR A 214 -17.75 -35.62 13.27
C THR A 214 -16.25 -35.39 13.45
N ARG A 215 -15.48 -35.43 12.37
CA ARG A 215 -14.13 -34.82 12.27
C ARG A 215 -14.22 -33.61 11.34
N TYR A 216 -13.95 -32.42 11.85
CA TYR A 216 -13.92 -31.16 11.09
C TYR A 216 -12.47 -30.69 10.92
N THR A 217 -12.04 -30.37 9.70
CA THR A 217 -10.64 -30.05 9.39
C THR A 217 -10.53 -29.10 8.19
N THR A 218 -9.34 -28.54 7.93
CA THR A 218 -9.00 -27.87 6.66
C THR A 218 -7.91 -28.66 5.93
N CYS A 219 -8.02 -29.98 5.98
CA CYS A 219 -7.15 -30.94 5.32
C CYS A 219 -7.97 -31.82 4.38
N ASP A 220 -7.58 -31.80 3.12
CA ASP A 220 -8.11 -32.54 1.96
C ASP A 220 -7.72 -34.03 1.95
N ARG A 221 -6.85 -34.46 2.86
CA ARG A 221 -6.39 -35.85 2.98
C ARG A 221 -7.44 -36.71 3.68
N ALA A 222 -7.70 -37.90 3.14
CA ALA A 222 -8.61 -38.90 3.73
C ALA A 222 -8.25 -39.27 5.18
N LYS A 223 -6.96 -39.23 5.55
CA LYS A 223 -6.48 -39.15 6.94
C LYS A 223 -5.92 -37.73 7.18
N PRO A 224 -6.69 -36.82 7.80
CA PRO A 224 -6.28 -35.42 7.96
C PRO A 224 -5.24 -35.25 9.09
N HIS A 225 -4.25 -34.37 8.89
CA HIS A 225 -3.17 -34.14 9.86
C HIS A 225 -3.64 -33.63 11.24
N PHE A 226 -4.80 -32.99 11.28
CA PHE A 226 -5.47 -32.50 12.49
C PHE A 226 -6.97 -32.44 12.24
N TYR A 227 -7.78 -32.55 13.29
CA TYR A 227 -9.23 -32.36 13.20
C TYR A 227 -9.84 -31.98 14.54
N ILE A 228 -10.93 -31.22 14.51
CA ILE A 228 -11.83 -31.03 15.64
C ILE A 228 -12.81 -32.20 15.65
N TYR A 229 -12.78 -33.01 16.70
CA TYR A 229 -13.69 -34.14 16.89
C TYR A 229 -14.87 -33.75 17.77
N SER A 230 -16.09 -34.12 17.37
CA SER A 230 -17.26 -34.10 18.25
C SER A 230 -18.15 -35.34 18.07
N ARG A 231 -18.72 -35.85 19.15
CA ARG A 231 -19.64 -37.00 19.10
C ARG A 231 -20.92 -36.70 18.31
N LYS A 232 -21.39 -35.45 18.30
CA LYS A 232 -22.61 -34.98 17.62
C LYS A 232 -22.40 -33.59 17.04
N SER A 233 -22.75 -33.37 15.77
CA SER A 233 -22.89 -32.04 15.20
C SER A 233 -24.09 -31.91 14.25
N LYS A 234 -24.46 -30.67 13.94
CA LYS A 234 -25.46 -30.30 12.94
C LYS A 234 -24.81 -29.32 11.95
N LEU A 235 -24.76 -29.70 10.68
CA LEU A 235 -24.34 -28.83 9.58
C LEU A 235 -25.59 -28.26 8.90
N ILE A 236 -25.64 -26.94 8.77
CA ILE A 236 -26.69 -26.20 8.05
C ILE A 236 -26.02 -25.57 6.82
N PRO A 237 -26.24 -26.10 5.60
CA PRO A 237 -25.52 -25.66 4.40
C PRO A 237 -25.64 -24.16 4.13
N ASN A 238 -24.53 -23.57 3.69
CA ASN A 238 -24.31 -22.13 3.48
C ASN A 238 -24.41 -21.25 4.75
N GLU A 239 -24.69 -21.80 5.93
CA GLU A 239 -24.78 -21.04 7.19
C GLU A 239 -23.62 -21.32 8.17
N LYS A 240 -23.61 -22.52 8.77
CA LYS A 240 -22.80 -22.84 9.96
C LYS A 240 -22.80 -24.34 10.28
N ILE A 241 -21.77 -24.79 10.99
CA ILE A 241 -21.73 -26.07 11.70
C ILE A 241 -21.85 -25.78 13.19
N VAL A 242 -22.76 -26.48 13.88
CA VAL A 242 -22.89 -26.45 15.35
C VAL A 242 -22.50 -27.81 15.90
N THR A 243 -21.49 -27.88 16.77
CA THR A 243 -21.06 -29.12 17.44
C THR A 243 -21.50 -29.11 18.90
N GLY A 244 -21.74 -30.30 19.46
CA GLY A 244 -21.71 -30.49 20.92
C GLY A 244 -20.27 -30.43 21.45
N PRO A 245 -20.01 -31.04 22.63
CA PRO A 245 -18.67 -31.09 23.20
C PRO A 245 -17.65 -31.62 22.20
N PHE A 246 -16.54 -30.91 22.07
CA PHE A 246 -15.50 -31.19 21.08
C PHE A 246 -14.10 -31.12 21.69
N TYR A 247 -13.15 -31.81 21.06
CA TYR A 247 -11.72 -31.67 21.31
C TYR A 247 -10.94 -31.60 19.99
N LEU A 248 -9.79 -30.93 20.01
CA LEU A 248 -8.82 -30.96 18.91
C LEU A 248 -7.99 -32.24 19.00
N ALA A 249 -7.85 -32.94 17.88
CA ALA A 249 -6.86 -34.00 17.67
C ALA A 249 -5.81 -33.56 16.65
N VAL A 250 -4.56 -33.98 16.87
CA VAL A 250 -3.42 -33.75 15.96
C VAL A 250 -2.70 -35.08 15.76
N ALA A 251 -2.49 -35.49 14.50
CA ALA A 251 -1.97 -36.81 14.15
C ALA A 251 -2.73 -37.98 14.85
N ASP A 252 -4.06 -37.92 14.80
CA ASP A 252 -5.01 -38.80 15.53
C ASP A 252 -4.92 -38.79 17.08
N VAL A 253 -3.92 -38.13 17.69
CA VAL A 253 -3.79 -37.98 19.15
C VAL A 253 -4.76 -36.91 19.68
N PRO A 254 -5.65 -37.23 20.65
CA PRO A 254 -6.53 -36.23 21.26
C PRO A 254 -5.72 -35.28 22.17
N THR A 255 -6.00 -33.98 22.08
CA THR A 255 -5.42 -32.94 22.95
C THR A 255 -6.45 -32.45 23.97
N PRO A 256 -6.03 -31.88 25.12
CA PRO A 256 -6.96 -31.30 26.09
C PRO A 256 -7.64 -30.00 25.61
N LEU A 257 -7.32 -29.51 24.40
CA LEU A 257 -7.91 -28.31 23.82
C LEU A 257 -9.32 -28.64 23.28
N GLY A 258 -10.35 -28.27 24.05
CA GLY A 258 -11.75 -28.54 23.71
C GLY A 258 -12.72 -27.53 24.34
N PHE A 259 -13.99 -27.61 23.95
CA PHE A 259 -15.05 -26.77 24.50
C PHE A 259 -16.41 -27.50 24.52
N LEU A 260 -17.36 -27.00 25.31
CA LEU A 260 -18.66 -27.64 25.52
C LEU A 260 -19.59 -27.61 24.29
N PHE A 261 -19.38 -26.67 23.38
CA PHE A 261 -20.06 -26.57 22.09
C PHE A 261 -19.22 -25.73 21.12
N GLY A 262 -19.37 -25.96 19.81
CA GLY A 262 -18.68 -25.19 18.77
C GLY A 262 -19.68 -24.60 17.78
N VAL A 263 -19.43 -23.38 17.30
CA VAL A 263 -20.20 -22.76 16.21
C VAL A 263 -19.22 -22.23 15.18
N PHE A 264 -19.11 -22.95 14.06
CA PHE A 264 -18.20 -22.63 12.96
C PHE A 264 -19.02 -22.00 11.82
N PRO A 265 -19.01 -20.67 11.64
CA PRO A 265 -19.75 -20.01 10.57
C PRO A 265 -19.08 -20.24 9.22
N SER A 266 -19.88 -20.35 8.15
CA SER A 266 -19.39 -20.54 6.78
C SER A 266 -19.83 -19.45 5.80
N ARG A 267 -20.48 -18.39 6.31
CA ARG A 267 -20.96 -17.27 5.48
C ARG A 267 -19.77 -16.53 4.85
N LYS A 268 -19.84 -16.29 3.53
CA LYS A 268 -18.86 -15.48 2.79
C LYS A 268 -19.07 -13.98 3.08
N GLY A 269 -18.71 -13.54 4.28
CA GLY A 269 -18.90 -12.15 4.71
C GLY A 269 -18.28 -11.85 6.08
N LYS A 270 -18.34 -10.58 6.49
CA LYS A 270 -17.96 -10.15 7.84
C LYS A 270 -19.06 -10.55 8.83
N SER A 271 -18.68 -11.04 10.01
CA SER A 271 -19.61 -11.31 11.12
C SER A 271 -18.98 -10.85 12.43
N SER A 272 -19.79 -10.33 13.35
CA SER A 272 -19.30 -9.87 14.66
C SER A 272 -18.92 -11.05 15.55
N GLY A 273 -17.88 -10.89 16.37
CA GLY A 273 -17.38 -11.98 17.20
C GLY A 273 -16.23 -11.60 18.13
N ILE A 274 -15.89 -12.49 19.06
CA ILE A 274 -14.79 -12.34 20.00
C ILE A 274 -13.46 -12.55 19.25
N LEU A 275 -12.48 -11.68 19.51
CA LEU A 275 -11.10 -11.83 19.06
C LEU A 275 -10.31 -12.47 20.20
N LEU A 276 -9.74 -13.66 19.96
CA LEU A 276 -9.02 -14.41 20.99
C LEU A 276 -7.65 -13.77 21.29
N PRO A 277 -7.27 -13.60 22.57
CA PRO A 277 -5.95 -13.10 22.93
C PRO A 277 -4.84 -14.13 22.67
N THR A 278 -3.64 -13.64 22.37
CA THR A 278 -2.40 -14.43 22.45
C THR A 278 -1.81 -14.34 23.84
N TYR A 279 -1.56 -15.48 24.49
CA TYR A 279 -0.78 -15.54 25.72
C TYR A 279 0.72 -15.64 25.42
N GLY A 280 1.56 -15.29 26.40
CA GLY A 280 3.01 -15.42 26.32
C GLY A 280 3.73 -14.75 27.49
N GLU A 281 5.04 -14.55 27.36
CA GLU A 281 5.90 -13.92 28.35
C GLU A 281 6.93 -12.98 27.68
N THR A 282 7.28 -11.89 28.36
CA THR A 282 8.40 -10.99 28.02
C THR A 282 9.25 -10.72 29.26
N ASN A 283 10.57 -10.60 29.11
CA ASN A 283 11.45 -10.24 30.23
C ASN A 283 11.03 -8.88 30.84
N GLN A 284 10.69 -7.91 29.98
CA GLN A 284 10.39 -6.53 30.38
C GLN A 284 9.04 -6.42 31.11
N PHE A 285 7.96 -7.01 30.60
CA PHE A 285 6.59 -6.80 31.12
C PHE A 285 5.95 -8.05 31.77
N GLY A 286 6.65 -9.19 31.79
CA GLY A 286 6.16 -10.45 32.38
C GLY A 286 5.22 -11.22 31.46
N PHE A 287 4.37 -12.07 32.05
CA PHE A 287 3.32 -12.79 31.33
C PHE A 287 2.27 -11.83 30.77
N PHE A 288 1.66 -12.19 29.64
CA PHE A 288 0.71 -11.32 28.96
C PHE A 288 -0.49 -12.05 28.35
N LEU A 289 -1.56 -11.27 28.14
CA LEU A 289 -2.66 -11.56 27.24
C LEU A 289 -2.76 -10.39 26.25
N GLU A 290 -2.31 -10.63 25.02
CA GLU A 290 -2.19 -9.64 23.94
C GLU A 290 -3.36 -9.73 22.94
N ASN A 291 -3.79 -8.58 22.40
CA ASN A 291 -4.68 -8.46 21.24
C ASN A 291 -6.11 -9.08 21.35
N GLY A 292 -6.57 -9.48 22.54
CA GLY A 292 -7.92 -10.00 22.74
C GLY A 292 -8.99 -8.90 22.72
N GLY A 293 -10.24 -9.22 22.34
CA GLY A 293 -11.32 -8.21 22.33
C GLY A 293 -12.53 -8.62 21.49
N TYR A 294 -13.08 -7.68 20.72
CA TYR A 294 -14.29 -7.89 19.92
C TYR A 294 -14.23 -7.20 18.55
N TYR A 295 -14.77 -7.87 17.55
CA TYR A 295 -14.93 -7.38 16.18
C TYR A 295 -16.41 -7.11 15.89
N PHE A 296 -16.72 -5.89 15.45
CA PHE A 296 -18.05 -5.42 15.09
C PHE A 296 -18.16 -5.32 13.56
N ALA A 297 -18.98 -6.18 12.95
CA ALA A 297 -19.37 -6.07 11.55
C ALA A 297 -20.53 -5.05 11.41
N ILE A 298 -20.21 -3.75 11.53
CA ILE A 298 -21.21 -2.67 11.64
C ILE A 298 -22.11 -2.59 10.39
N ASN A 299 -21.54 -2.68 9.19
CA ASN A 299 -22.25 -2.82 7.92
C ASN A 299 -21.30 -3.25 6.78
N ASP A 300 -21.85 -3.53 5.60
CA ASP A 300 -21.10 -3.92 4.39
C ASP A 300 -19.95 -2.97 4.02
N TYR A 301 -20.03 -1.70 4.42
CA TYR A 301 -19.05 -0.66 4.09
C TYR A 301 -18.12 -0.29 5.25
N MET A 302 -18.28 -0.84 6.46
CA MET A 302 -17.51 -0.44 7.65
C MET A 302 -17.49 -1.52 8.74
N ASP A 303 -16.32 -1.78 9.31
CA ASP A 303 -16.14 -2.58 10.53
C ASP A 303 -15.41 -1.79 11.63
N LEU A 304 -15.35 -2.38 12.82
CA LEU A 304 -14.51 -1.91 13.94
C LEU A 304 -13.99 -3.12 14.71
N ALA A 305 -12.69 -3.21 14.94
CA ALA A 305 -12.04 -4.13 15.86
C ALA A 305 -11.56 -3.35 17.09
N VAL A 306 -12.02 -3.70 18.28
CA VAL A 306 -11.48 -3.20 19.55
C VAL A 306 -10.73 -4.34 20.22
N ARG A 307 -9.44 -4.13 20.49
CA ARG A 307 -8.55 -5.11 21.12
C ARG A 307 -7.82 -4.47 22.29
N GLY A 308 -7.61 -5.22 23.37
CA GLY A 308 -6.75 -4.87 24.50
C GLY A 308 -5.55 -5.81 24.61
N SER A 309 -4.50 -5.34 25.28
CA SER A 309 -3.37 -6.15 25.75
C SER A 309 -3.10 -5.83 27.22
N VAL A 310 -2.81 -6.83 28.04
CA VAL A 310 -2.53 -6.68 29.48
C VAL A 310 -1.34 -7.56 29.87
N TYR A 311 -0.43 -7.04 30.70
CA TYR A 311 0.81 -7.67 31.12
C TYR A 311 0.93 -7.70 32.66
N THR A 312 1.50 -8.74 33.25
CA THR A 312 1.51 -8.92 34.72
C THR A 312 2.35 -7.89 35.47
N LYS A 313 3.38 -7.30 34.84
CA LYS A 313 4.11 -6.14 35.40
C LYS A 313 3.41 -4.80 35.15
N GLY A 314 2.08 -4.77 35.04
CA GLY A 314 1.27 -3.55 35.03
C GLY A 314 1.24 -2.74 33.73
N ALA A 315 1.87 -3.20 32.65
CA ALA A 315 1.70 -2.60 31.32
C ALA A 315 0.35 -3.02 30.71
N TRP A 316 -0.25 -2.15 29.90
CA TRP A 316 -1.42 -2.47 29.10
C TRP A 316 -1.53 -1.59 27.85
N GLY A 317 -2.33 -2.03 26.88
CA GLY A 317 -2.60 -1.28 25.65
C GLY A 317 -3.99 -1.54 25.09
N THR A 318 -4.39 -0.73 24.11
CA THR A 318 -5.66 -0.81 23.41
C THR A 318 -5.48 -0.39 21.95
N ILE A 319 -6.04 -1.17 21.04
CA ILE A 319 -6.01 -0.95 19.59
C ILE A 319 -7.44 -0.93 19.08
N MET A 320 -7.87 0.22 18.55
CA MET A 320 -9.12 0.39 17.82
C MET A 320 -8.80 0.49 16.33
N GLU A 321 -9.31 -0.42 15.50
CA GLU A 321 -9.07 -0.44 14.04
C GLU A 321 -10.39 -0.54 13.27
N SER A 322 -10.67 0.40 12.38
CA SER A 322 -11.89 0.45 11.56
C SER A 322 -11.55 0.56 10.08
N LYS A 323 -11.97 -0.43 9.28
CA LYS A 323 -11.79 -0.47 7.82
C LYS A 323 -13.10 -0.14 7.13
N TYR A 324 -13.10 0.93 6.35
CA TYR A 324 -14.28 1.41 5.63
C TYR A 324 -14.02 1.45 4.11
N LYS A 325 -14.95 0.88 3.34
CA LYS A 325 -14.84 0.81 1.87
C LYS A 325 -16.22 0.86 1.24
N LYS A 326 -16.45 1.87 0.40
CA LYS A 326 -17.63 1.95 -0.47
C LYS A 326 -17.18 2.12 -1.91
N MET A 327 -17.43 1.08 -2.71
CA MET A 327 -17.00 0.98 -4.11
C MET A 327 -17.36 2.25 -4.90
N TYR A 328 -16.41 2.71 -5.72
CA TYR A 328 -16.50 3.94 -6.53
C TYR A 328 -16.80 5.23 -5.73
N LYS A 329 -16.56 5.25 -4.41
CA LYS A 329 -16.72 6.43 -3.54
C LYS A 329 -15.53 6.67 -2.59
N ARG A 330 -15.23 5.74 -1.66
CA ARG A 330 -14.17 5.90 -0.64
C ARG A 330 -13.58 4.57 -0.16
N ASP A 331 -12.32 4.60 0.24
CA ASP A 331 -11.51 3.45 0.67
C ASP A 331 -10.55 3.92 1.79
N GLY A 332 -10.44 3.22 2.92
CA GLY A 332 -9.53 3.63 4.00
C GLY A 332 -9.57 2.79 5.27
N ASN A 333 -8.57 3.00 6.13
CA ASN A 333 -8.39 2.37 7.45
C ASN A 333 -8.05 3.45 8.49
N LEU A 334 -8.71 3.41 9.64
CA LEU A 334 -8.45 4.22 10.83
C LEU A 334 -8.01 3.29 11.96
N LYS A 335 -6.74 3.35 12.36
CA LYS A 335 -6.20 2.62 13.53
C LYS A 335 -5.72 3.63 14.57
N PHE A 336 -6.32 3.58 15.76
CA PHE A 336 -5.81 4.24 16.96
C PHE A 336 -5.18 3.19 17.88
N THR A 337 -4.01 3.52 18.43
CA THR A 337 -3.25 2.71 19.39
C THR A 337 -2.99 3.55 20.62
N TYR A 338 -3.23 2.99 21.80
CA TYR A 338 -2.88 3.59 23.10
C TYR A 338 -2.15 2.53 23.91
N ASN A 339 -1.00 2.89 24.49
CA ASN A 339 -0.19 2.03 25.34
C ASN A 339 0.15 2.78 26.63
N ARG A 340 0.12 2.10 27.77
CA ARG A 340 0.59 2.61 29.05
C ARG A 340 1.52 1.59 29.67
N ARG A 341 2.76 1.99 29.97
CA ARG A 341 3.81 1.11 30.48
C ARG A 341 4.47 1.69 31.72
N PRO A 342 4.78 0.90 32.76
CA PRO A 342 5.76 1.29 33.75
C PRO A 342 7.17 1.21 33.17
N THR A 343 8.06 2.07 33.66
CA THR A 343 9.50 2.07 33.40
C THR A 343 10.20 2.31 34.73
N GLY A 344 11.30 1.60 35.01
CA GLY A 344 11.90 1.51 36.35
C GLY A 344 11.22 0.47 37.25
N VAL A 345 11.73 0.31 38.48
CA VAL A 345 11.24 -0.65 39.48
C VAL A 345 10.26 0.05 40.42
N GLU A 346 9.07 -0.52 40.63
CA GLU A 346 8.04 0.10 41.46
C GLU A 346 8.54 0.30 42.90
N GLY A 347 8.58 1.56 43.35
CA GLY A 347 9.19 1.99 44.61
C GLY A 347 10.50 2.79 44.48
N THR A 348 11.19 2.77 43.33
CA THR A 348 12.38 3.64 43.11
C THR A 348 12.00 5.02 42.58
N LYS A 349 12.92 5.99 42.69
CA LYS A 349 12.75 7.34 42.11
C LYS A 349 12.71 7.35 40.58
N GLU A 350 13.16 6.28 39.92
CA GLU A 350 13.10 6.16 38.45
C GLU A 350 11.75 5.61 37.97
N PHE A 351 10.88 5.16 38.88
CA PHE A 351 9.59 4.60 38.52
C PHE A 351 8.68 5.64 37.88
N THR A 352 8.43 5.47 36.59
CA THR A 352 7.59 6.34 35.78
C THR A 352 6.55 5.51 35.02
N ARG A 353 5.41 6.12 34.68
CA ARG A 353 4.34 5.47 33.91
C ARG A 353 4.14 6.22 32.60
N GLU A 354 4.88 5.80 31.58
CA GLU A 354 4.86 6.38 30.25
C GLU A 354 3.54 6.04 29.54
N VAL A 355 3.04 7.00 28.76
CA VAL A 355 1.81 6.88 27.97
C VAL A 355 2.14 7.21 26.53
N ASP A 356 1.96 6.23 25.65
CA ASP A 356 2.18 6.35 24.22
C ASP A 356 0.88 6.23 23.46
N TYR A 357 0.71 7.04 22.43
CA TYR A 357 -0.45 6.98 21.55
C TYR A 357 -0.04 7.13 20.09
N PHE A 358 -0.78 6.49 19.20
CA PHE A 358 -0.54 6.56 17.75
C PHE A 358 -1.83 6.46 16.95
N LEU A 359 -2.05 7.45 16.10
CA LEU A 359 -3.14 7.53 15.13
C LEU A 359 -2.58 7.29 13.73
N ASN A 360 -2.91 6.14 13.14
CA ASN A 360 -2.81 5.91 11.69
C ASN A 360 -4.19 6.17 11.06
N TRP A 361 -4.32 7.13 10.16
CA TRP A 361 -5.53 7.28 9.34
C TRP A 361 -5.16 7.37 7.85
N SER A 362 -5.63 6.38 7.10
CA SER A 362 -5.56 6.33 5.65
C SER A 362 -6.95 6.56 5.06
N HIS A 363 -7.03 7.42 4.06
CA HIS A 363 -8.24 7.70 3.30
C HIS A 363 -7.90 7.96 1.83
N ARG A 364 -8.71 7.42 0.91
CA ARG A 364 -8.70 7.81 -0.51
C ARG A 364 -10.13 7.93 -1.03
N LYS A 365 -10.51 9.12 -1.47
CA LYS A 365 -11.71 9.35 -2.29
C LYS A 365 -11.44 8.77 -3.69
N VAL A 366 -12.41 8.05 -4.26
CA VAL A 366 -12.30 7.61 -5.67
C VAL A 366 -12.62 8.82 -6.56
N PRO A 367 -11.70 9.29 -7.42
CA PRO A 367 -11.92 10.49 -8.22
C PRO A 367 -13.03 10.26 -9.24
N LYS A 368 -14.10 11.07 -9.19
CA LYS A 368 -15.19 11.04 -10.18
C LYS A 368 -15.07 12.09 -11.28
N ARG A 369 -14.44 13.24 -10.98
CA ARG A 369 -14.31 14.41 -11.87
C ARG A 369 -12.99 15.16 -11.60
N GLN A 370 -11.87 14.44 -11.66
CA GLN A 370 -10.50 14.93 -11.35
C GLN A 370 -10.26 15.43 -9.91
N GLU A 371 -11.30 15.77 -9.13
CA GLU A 371 -11.23 15.91 -7.67
C GLU A 371 -10.54 14.71 -7.03
N ASN A 372 -9.50 14.96 -6.23
CA ASN A 372 -8.85 13.96 -5.39
C ASN A 372 -8.82 14.44 -3.94
N PHE A 373 -9.06 13.52 -3.01
CA PHE A 373 -8.90 13.74 -1.57
C PHE A 373 -8.23 12.50 -0.97
N GLN A 374 -7.09 12.70 -0.33
CA GLN A 374 -6.37 11.65 0.36
C GLN A 374 -5.82 12.16 1.70
N ALA A 375 -5.96 11.32 2.72
CA ALA A 375 -5.28 11.46 3.99
C ALA A 375 -4.31 10.28 4.18
N ASN A 376 -3.10 10.60 4.62
CA ASN A 376 -2.18 9.67 5.25
C ASN A 376 -1.66 10.35 6.51
N VAL A 377 -2.37 10.14 7.61
CA VAL A 377 -2.05 10.69 8.93
C VAL A 377 -1.34 9.64 9.75
N ASN A 378 -0.16 9.99 10.24
CA ASN A 378 0.57 9.30 11.29
C ASN A 378 0.94 10.38 12.31
N PHE A 379 0.36 10.29 13.49
CA PHE A 379 0.49 11.28 14.57
C PHE A 379 0.45 10.58 15.92
N GLY A 380 1.32 10.96 16.85
CA GLY A 380 1.45 10.27 18.13
C GLY A 380 2.56 10.85 19.00
N SER A 381 2.91 10.16 20.08
CA SER A 381 4.06 10.50 20.92
C SER A 381 5.39 10.25 20.20
N THR A 382 6.41 11.09 20.43
CA THR A 382 7.79 10.90 19.91
C THR A 382 8.45 9.61 20.42
N SER A 383 7.94 9.08 21.51
CA SER A 383 8.38 7.84 22.15
C SER A 383 7.73 6.59 21.54
N ASN A 384 6.55 6.68 20.90
CA ASN A 384 5.73 5.52 20.50
C ASN A 384 6.50 4.43 19.74
N PHE A 385 7.32 4.79 18.76
CA PHE A 385 8.06 3.80 17.98
C PHE A 385 9.16 3.09 18.79
N ARG A 386 9.86 3.79 19.69
CA ARG A 386 10.83 3.18 20.62
C ARG A 386 10.12 2.31 21.67
N ASN A 387 8.93 2.74 22.09
CA ASN A 387 8.23 2.21 23.25
C ASN A 387 7.17 1.14 22.98
N SER A 388 6.75 0.96 21.72
CA SER A 388 5.67 0.05 21.31
C SER A 388 5.77 -1.32 22.00
N LEU A 389 4.70 -1.72 22.69
CA LEU A 389 4.65 -2.94 23.52
C LEU A 389 5.02 -4.20 22.72
N THR A 390 4.65 -4.26 21.44
CA THR A 390 5.20 -5.21 20.47
C THR A 390 6.32 -4.55 19.66
N PRO A 391 7.51 -5.17 19.48
CA PRO A 391 8.58 -4.56 18.71
C PRO A 391 8.30 -4.60 17.21
N ASP A 392 8.28 -3.42 16.61
CA ASP A 392 8.00 -3.16 15.20
C ASP A 392 9.30 -2.74 14.47
N GLU A 393 9.42 -3.00 13.16
CA GLU A 393 10.57 -2.53 12.37
C GLU A 393 10.67 -0.99 12.37
N ASN A 394 9.54 -0.31 12.61
CA ASN A 394 9.46 1.13 12.82
C ASN A 394 10.19 1.63 14.08
N ARG A 395 10.72 0.77 14.98
CA ARG A 395 11.49 1.20 16.18
C ARG A 395 12.66 2.15 15.85
N PHE A 396 13.26 2.02 14.67
CA PHE A 396 14.36 2.88 14.19
C PHE A 396 13.89 4.19 13.51
N THR A 397 12.58 4.40 13.35
CA THR A 397 12.01 5.54 12.62
C THR A 397 12.05 6.80 13.47
N ASN A 398 13.03 7.67 13.20
CA ASN A 398 13.20 8.95 13.89
C ASN A 398 12.27 10.08 13.40
N SER A 399 11.41 9.84 12.39
CA SER A 399 10.49 10.84 11.85
C SER A 399 9.05 10.32 11.69
N ILE A 400 8.11 10.98 12.35
CA ILE A 400 6.67 10.79 12.16
C ILE A 400 6.18 11.88 11.19
N SER A 401 5.32 11.54 10.23
CA SER A 401 4.74 12.53 9.31
C SER A 401 3.30 12.23 8.91
N SER A 402 2.53 13.30 8.69
CA SER A 402 1.20 13.24 8.09
C SER A 402 1.09 14.17 6.89
N ASN A 403 0.28 13.77 5.92
CA ASN A 403 -0.17 14.61 4.82
C ASN A 403 -1.66 14.37 4.56
N ILE A 404 -2.47 15.41 4.68
CA ILE A 404 -3.84 15.45 4.17
C ILE A 404 -3.83 16.42 2.99
N TYR A 405 -4.31 16.00 1.84
CA TYR A 405 -4.43 16.88 0.68
C TYR A 405 -5.75 16.71 -0.07
N TYR A 406 -6.20 17.83 -0.62
CA TYR A 406 -7.34 17.97 -1.52
C TYR A 406 -6.87 18.69 -2.78
N SER A 407 -7.20 18.19 -3.96
CA SER A 407 -6.86 18.85 -5.23
C SER A 407 -8.06 18.85 -6.18
N GLN A 408 -8.35 20.01 -6.77
CA GLN A 408 -9.46 20.20 -7.68
C GLN A 408 -9.12 21.24 -8.77
N PRO A 409 -9.40 20.96 -10.05
CA PRO A 409 -9.34 21.99 -11.10
C PRO A 409 -10.41 23.06 -10.88
N LEU A 410 -10.02 24.33 -10.97
CA LEU A 410 -10.95 25.46 -10.84
C LEU A 410 -11.76 25.58 -12.14
N TYR A 411 -12.93 24.95 -12.16
CA TYR A 411 -13.78 24.79 -13.34
C TYR A 411 -13.99 26.11 -14.11
N GLY A 412 -13.84 26.05 -15.44
CA GLY A 412 -13.87 27.23 -16.32
C GLY A 412 -12.54 27.98 -16.44
N THR A 413 -11.49 27.58 -15.72
CA THR A 413 -10.16 28.22 -15.78
C THR A 413 -9.04 27.19 -15.99
N PRO A 414 -7.88 27.59 -16.55
CA PRO A 414 -6.70 26.72 -16.69
C PRO A 414 -5.89 26.62 -15.38
N LEU A 415 -6.55 26.65 -14.22
CA LEU A 415 -5.94 26.65 -12.89
C LEU A 415 -6.32 25.39 -12.11
N ASN A 416 -5.36 24.79 -11.40
CA ASN A 416 -5.58 23.71 -10.45
C ASN A 416 -5.29 24.19 -9.03
N MET A 417 -6.20 23.91 -8.10
CA MET A 417 -6.11 24.31 -6.69
C MET A 417 -5.86 23.08 -5.81
N ASN A 418 -4.75 23.12 -5.06
CA ASN A 418 -4.42 22.17 -4.02
C ASN A 418 -4.55 22.83 -2.64
N LEU A 419 -5.23 22.16 -1.70
CA LEU A 419 -5.27 22.52 -0.28
C LEU A 419 -4.64 21.38 0.53
N GLY A 420 -3.74 21.70 1.44
CA GLY A 420 -2.94 20.75 2.20
C GLY A 420 -2.85 21.04 3.70
N MET A 421 -2.64 19.97 4.46
CA MET A 421 -2.18 19.97 5.85
C MET A 421 -1.02 19.00 5.96
N ARG A 422 0.15 19.50 6.39
CA ARG A 422 1.32 18.66 6.65
C ARG A 422 1.69 18.68 8.13
N HIS A 423 2.17 17.55 8.61
CA HIS A 423 2.78 17.39 9.93
C HIS A 423 4.11 16.65 9.77
N SER A 424 5.14 17.08 10.50
CA SER A 424 6.44 16.43 10.57
C SER A 424 6.98 16.57 11.99
N GLN A 425 7.37 15.44 12.59
CA GLN A 425 7.77 15.31 13.99
C GLN A 425 9.07 14.52 14.04
N ASN A 426 10.09 15.07 14.69
CA ASN A 426 11.38 14.43 14.90
C ASN A 426 11.40 13.80 16.32
N ASN A 427 11.58 12.49 16.38
CA ASN A 427 11.52 11.72 17.62
C ASN A 427 12.76 11.90 18.49
N SER A 428 13.89 12.29 17.91
CA SER A 428 15.14 12.55 18.62
C SER A 428 15.13 13.93 19.27
N THR A 429 14.74 14.98 18.53
CA THR A 429 14.76 16.37 19.04
C THR A 429 13.43 16.84 19.65
N LYS A 430 12.42 15.97 19.68
CA LYS A 430 11.01 16.29 20.02
C LYS A 430 10.40 17.48 19.27
N ALA A 431 11.01 17.91 18.17
CA ALA A 431 10.53 19.04 17.39
C ALA A 431 9.34 18.60 16.52
N VAL A 432 8.19 19.25 16.71
CA VAL A 432 6.94 19.03 15.98
C VAL A 432 6.65 20.25 15.12
N SER A 433 6.41 20.04 13.83
CA SER A 433 6.08 21.08 12.86
C SER A 433 4.78 20.77 12.13
N PHE A 434 3.91 21.77 12.03
CA PHE A 434 2.69 21.75 11.23
C PHE A 434 2.77 22.81 10.15
N THR A 435 2.37 22.46 8.93
CA THR A 435 2.08 23.42 7.86
C THR A 435 0.59 23.32 7.55
N PHE A 436 -0.20 24.28 8.03
CA PHE A 436 -1.65 24.36 7.80
C PHE A 436 -2.20 25.78 8.01
N PRO A 437 -3.06 26.29 7.11
CA PRO A 437 -3.37 25.75 5.79
C PRO A 437 -2.17 25.90 4.84
N GLU A 438 -2.03 24.99 3.89
CA GLU A 438 -1.23 25.20 2.67
C GLU A 438 -2.18 25.27 1.47
N LEU A 439 -2.22 26.40 0.78
CA LEU A 439 -2.97 26.59 -0.46
C LEU A 439 -1.97 26.78 -1.61
N ALA A 440 -2.04 25.92 -2.63
CA ALA A 440 -1.23 26.05 -3.84
C ALA A 440 -2.11 26.05 -5.09
N VAL A 441 -2.18 27.18 -5.79
CA VAL A 441 -2.87 27.33 -7.07
C VAL A 441 -1.83 27.40 -8.18
N ASN A 442 -1.96 26.58 -9.22
CA ASN A 442 -1.00 26.51 -10.33
C ASN A 442 -1.74 26.57 -11.66
N SER A 443 -1.22 27.31 -12.64
CA SER A 443 -1.73 27.31 -14.01
C SER A 443 -1.10 26.21 -14.85
N GLU A 444 -1.88 25.70 -15.81
CA GLU A 444 -1.31 25.07 -16.99
C GLU A 444 -0.49 26.09 -17.82
N ARG A 445 0.21 25.62 -18.85
CA ARG A 445 1.09 26.46 -19.69
C ARG A 445 0.25 27.35 -20.62
N LEU A 446 -0.03 28.57 -20.18
CA LEU A 446 -0.81 29.55 -20.94
C LEU A 446 -0.02 30.00 -22.17
N SER A 447 -0.71 30.25 -23.28
CA SER A 447 -0.11 30.76 -24.53
C SER A 447 -0.83 32.06 -24.92
N PRO A 448 -0.62 33.18 -24.19
CA PRO A 448 -1.52 34.34 -24.22
C PRO A 448 -1.67 35.00 -25.60
N PHE A 449 -0.63 34.94 -26.44
CA PHE A 449 -0.65 35.51 -27.79
C PHE A 449 -0.98 34.50 -28.90
N LYS A 450 -1.26 33.24 -28.56
CA LYS A 450 -1.59 32.21 -29.56
C LYS A 450 -3.02 32.39 -30.06
N ARG A 451 -3.17 32.61 -31.37
CA ARG A 451 -4.49 32.71 -32.03
C ARG A 451 -5.35 31.46 -31.83
N LYS A 452 -6.66 31.65 -31.72
CA LYS A 452 -7.66 30.56 -31.54
C LYS A 452 -7.76 29.64 -32.77
N ILE A 453 -7.63 30.19 -33.97
CA ILE A 453 -7.68 29.47 -35.26
C ILE A 453 -6.31 29.59 -35.92
N GLN A 454 -5.62 28.46 -36.12
CA GLN A 454 -4.26 28.44 -36.66
C GLN A 454 -4.28 28.40 -38.20
N ILE A 455 -3.77 29.47 -38.84
CA ILE A 455 -3.61 29.56 -40.30
C ILE A 455 -2.12 29.78 -40.62
N GLY A 456 -1.46 28.78 -41.21
CA GLY A 456 -0.02 28.83 -41.52
C GLY A 456 0.89 28.61 -40.30
N LYS A 457 2.18 28.99 -40.44
CA LYS A 457 3.21 28.81 -39.41
C LYS A 457 2.98 29.74 -38.21
N LEU A 458 3.34 29.28 -37.02
CA LEU A 458 3.32 30.10 -35.79
C LEU A 458 4.42 31.17 -35.84
N ARG A 459 4.09 32.38 -35.37
CA ARG A 459 5.06 33.47 -35.17
C ARG A 459 5.75 33.31 -33.81
N TRP A 460 6.97 33.85 -33.65
CA TRP A 460 7.79 33.66 -32.44
C TRP A 460 7.08 34.10 -31.15
N TYR A 461 6.28 35.17 -31.20
CA TYR A 461 5.52 35.67 -30.05
C TYR A 461 4.33 34.77 -29.69
N GLU A 462 3.77 34.01 -30.63
CA GLU A 462 2.76 32.97 -30.34
C GLU A 462 3.35 31.77 -29.61
N MET A 463 4.67 31.69 -29.54
CA MET A 463 5.45 30.72 -28.76
C MET A 463 6.00 31.34 -27.46
N ILE A 464 5.48 32.49 -27.03
CA ILE A 464 5.64 32.96 -25.64
C ILE A 464 4.59 32.26 -24.79
N TYR A 465 5.07 31.63 -23.73
CA TYR A 465 4.27 30.88 -22.77
C TYR A 465 4.36 31.52 -21.39
N VAL A 466 3.25 31.51 -20.65
CA VAL A 466 3.17 32.02 -19.29
C VAL A 466 2.71 30.91 -18.35
N ASN A 467 3.43 30.75 -17.25
CA ASN A 467 3.03 29.92 -16.11
C ASN A 467 2.86 30.81 -14.89
N TYR A 468 1.75 30.65 -14.18
CA TYR A 468 1.46 31.29 -12.91
C TYR A 468 1.40 30.24 -11.80
N SER A 469 2.00 30.53 -10.66
CA SER A 469 1.74 29.79 -9.42
C SER A 469 1.60 30.72 -8.23
N PHE A 470 0.77 30.29 -7.28
CA PHE A 470 0.54 30.93 -6.00
C PHE A 470 0.64 29.86 -4.92
N ASN A 471 1.44 30.11 -3.90
CA ASN A 471 1.56 29.26 -2.71
C ASN A 471 1.39 30.14 -1.48
N ALA A 472 0.36 29.91 -0.69
CA ALA A 472 0.16 30.53 0.62
C ALA A 472 0.21 29.44 1.69
N ARG A 473 1.00 29.64 2.74
CA ARG A 473 1.12 28.65 3.82
C ARG A 473 1.31 29.28 5.19
N ASN A 474 0.98 28.53 6.23
CA ASN A 474 1.30 28.87 7.61
C ASN A 474 2.05 27.69 8.26
N ASP A 475 3.30 27.95 8.68
CA ASP A 475 4.17 27.02 9.40
C ASP A 475 4.17 27.34 10.90
N LEU A 476 3.97 26.33 11.74
CA LEU A 476 4.16 26.35 13.18
C LEU A 476 5.19 25.29 13.55
N THR A 477 6.24 25.66 14.30
CA THR A 477 7.19 24.69 14.88
C THR A 477 7.23 24.89 16.40
N ALA A 478 7.12 23.78 17.14
CA ALA A 478 7.08 23.73 18.59
C ALA A 478 7.80 22.47 19.12
N HIS A 479 8.09 22.45 20.41
CA HIS A 479 8.51 21.22 21.10
C HIS A 479 7.27 20.42 21.49
N GLU A 480 7.32 19.08 21.43
CA GLU A 480 6.20 18.20 21.81
C GLU A 480 5.57 18.58 23.16
N ASP A 481 6.41 18.81 24.17
CA ASP A 481 5.95 19.17 25.52
C ASP A 481 5.19 20.51 25.53
N SER A 482 5.58 21.47 24.67
CA SER A 482 4.84 22.74 24.48
C SER A 482 3.57 22.62 23.62
N LEU A 483 3.30 21.44 23.07
CA LEU A 483 2.03 21.09 22.41
C LEU A 483 1.10 20.27 23.31
N GLN A 484 1.52 19.87 24.52
CA GLN A 484 0.60 19.31 25.53
C GLN A 484 -0.50 20.33 25.92
N LEU A 485 -0.25 21.63 25.69
CA LEU A 485 -1.24 22.72 25.73
C LEU A 485 -2.41 22.56 24.72
N PHE A 486 -2.28 21.74 23.67
CA PHE A 486 -3.40 21.32 22.82
C PHE A 486 -4.08 20.03 23.33
N ASN A 487 -3.35 19.16 24.05
CA ASN A 487 -3.92 17.94 24.64
C ASN A 487 -4.82 18.23 25.86
N ARG A 488 -4.73 19.43 26.46
CA ARG A 488 -5.80 20.00 27.30
C ARG A 488 -7.03 20.34 26.45
N LEU A 489 -7.82 19.31 26.13
CA LEU A 489 -9.07 19.40 25.39
C LEU A 489 -10.11 20.26 26.14
N GLY A 490 -10.11 21.57 25.87
CA GLY A 490 -11.22 22.50 26.13
C GLY A 490 -11.50 22.94 27.58
N PHE A 491 -11.15 22.16 28.60
CA PHE A 491 -11.80 22.28 29.92
C PHE A 491 -10.93 22.71 31.12
N GLU A 492 -9.61 22.79 31.00
CA GLU A 492 -8.77 23.39 32.06
C GLU A 492 -8.40 24.84 31.71
N LYS A 493 -8.59 25.76 32.68
CA LYS A 493 -8.02 27.11 32.61
C LYS A 493 -6.50 26.99 32.46
N LEU A 494 -5.94 27.76 31.53
CA LEU A 494 -4.49 28.02 31.49
C LEU A 494 -4.04 28.50 32.88
N ALA A 495 -2.89 28.00 33.35
CA ALA A 495 -2.33 28.43 34.63
C ALA A 495 -2.11 29.96 34.62
N PRO A 496 -2.37 30.69 35.72
CA PRO A 496 -2.22 32.15 35.76
C PRO A 496 -0.80 32.61 35.44
N GLY A 497 -0.55 32.93 34.16
CA GLY A 497 0.77 33.30 33.63
C GLY A 497 1.02 32.79 32.20
N GLU A 498 0.47 31.64 31.81
CA GLU A 498 0.70 31.04 30.49
C GLU A 498 -0.12 31.72 29.38
N LYS A 499 0.47 32.77 28.78
CA LYS A 499 -0.16 33.55 27.72
C LYS A 499 -0.24 32.77 26.39
N ARG A 500 -1.45 32.70 25.80
CA ARG A 500 -1.72 32.18 24.43
C ARG A 500 -0.84 32.81 23.33
N SER A 501 -0.20 33.95 23.60
CA SER A 501 0.73 34.62 22.67
C SER A 501 1.97 33.78 22.32
N GLN A 502 2.47 32.91 23.21
CA GLN A 502 3.73 32.19 22.93
C GLN A 502 3.65 31.26 21.72
N LEU A 503 2.50 30.58 21.52
CA LEU A 503 2.27 29.74 20.34
C LEU A 503 1.99 30.56 19.08
N GLN A 504 1.23 31.67 19.20
CA GLN A 504 0.97 32.57 18.08
C GLN A 504 2.25 33.22 17.54
N ASN A 505 3.17 33.61 18.42
CA ASN A 505 4.47 34.19 18.04
C ASN A 505 5.42 33.18 17.36
N LYS A 506 5.12 31.87 17.42
CA LYS A 506 5.83 30.80 16.69
C LYS A 506 5.19 30.46 15.32
N MET A 507 4.03 31.04 15.00
CA MET A 507 3.36 30.85 13.71
C MET A 507 3.91 31.82 12.67
N ARG A 508 4.61 31.30 11.66
CA ARG A 508 5.04 32.06 10.48
C ARG A 508 4.04 31.86 9.36
N ASN A 509 3.58 32.94 8.74
CA ASN A 509 2.60 32.91 7.65
C ASN A 509 3.09 33.77 6.47
N GLY A 510 2.47 33.59 5.31
CA GLY A 510 2.71 34.42 4.14
C GLY A 510 2.19 33.76 2.87
N ALA A 511 2.53 34.37 1.73
CA ALA A 511 2.34 33.76 0.43
C ALA A 511 3.44 34.16 -0.55
N GLN A 512 3.52 33.43 -1.66
CA GLN A 512 4.38 33.72 -2.80
C GLN A 512 3.58 33.53 -4.08
N GLN A 513 3.62 34.51 -4.98
CA GLN A 513 3.21 34.40 -6.37
C GLN A 513 4.44 34.30 -7.26
N VAL A 514 4.37 33.54 -8.34
CA VAL A 514 5.39 33.46 -9.38
C VAL A 514 4.72 33.57 -10.74
N VAL A 515 5.19 34.50 -11.56
CA VAL A 515 4.84 34.62 -12.98
C VAL A 515 6.10 34.36 -13.78
N ARG A 516 6.09 33.29 -14.57
CA ARG A 516 7.20 32.90 -15.45
C ARG A 516 6.76 33.02 -16.91
N ALA A 517 7.44 33.87 -17.67
CA ALA A 517 7.28 33.98 -19.12
C ALA A 517 8.50 33.35 -19.81
N SER A 518 8.28 32.42 -20.75
CA SER A 518 9.37 31.79 -21.51
C SER A 518 9.01 31.55 -22.97
N THR A 519 10.02 31.55 -23.84
CA THR A 519 9.90 31.10 -25.24
C THR A 519 11.08 30.21 -25.60
N GLN A 520 11.00 29.54 -26.74
CA GLN A 520 12.03 28.61 -27.23
C GLN A 520 12.04 28.63 -28.76
N PHE A 521 13.18 28.94 -29.36
CA PHE A 521 13.36 29.00 -30.81
C PHE A 521 14.70 28.40 -31.24
N ARG A 522 14.85 28.12 -32.55
CA ARG A 522 16.10 27.62 -33.12
C ARG A 522 16.88 28.76 -33.80
N ALA A 523 17.94 29.23 -33.15
CA ALA A 523 18.93 30.09 -33.79
C ALA A 523 19.84 29.25 -34.71
N LEU A 524 20.14 29.78 -35.89
CA LEU A 524 21.05 29.17 -36.89
C LEU A 524 20.73 27.69 -37.21
N LYS A 525 19.46 27.25 -37.08
CA LYS A 525 18.98 25.85 -37.17
C LYS A 525 19.51 24.88 -36.11
N TYR A 526 20.74 25.03 -35.63
CA TYR A 526 21.43 24.10 -34.72
C TYR A 526 21.26 24.42 -33.23
N PHE A 527 21.19 25.71 -32.86
CA PHE A 527 21.15 26.12 -31.45
C PHE A 527 19.71 26.36 -30.99
N THR A 528 19.33 25.70 -29.90
CA THR A 528 18.06 25.94 -29.22
C THR A 528 18.27 27.03 -28.18
N VAL A 529 17.68 28.19 -28.44
CA VAL A 529 17.74 29.38 -27.56
C VAL A 529 16.43 29.50 -26.81
N SER A 530 16.52 29.62 -25.49
CA SER A 530 15.41 29.60 -24.55
C SER A 530 15.55 30.75 -23.55
N PRO A 531 15.01 31.94 -23.83
CA PRO A 531 14.93 33.02 -22.86
C PRO A 531 13.73 32.84 -21.92
N GLU A 532 13.94 33.17 -20.65
CA GLU A 532 12.97 33.11 -19.56
C GLU A 532 13.07 34.36 -18.68
N MET A 533 11.93 34.99 -18.40
CA MET A 533 11.78 36.01 -17.36
C MET A 533 10.89 35.46 -16.24
N ASN A 534 11.36 35.58 -15.00
CA ASN A 534 10.64 35.11 -13.81
C ASN A 534 10.44 36.29 -12.85
N TYR A 535 9.19 36.67 -12.61
CA TYR A 535 8.78 37.59 -11.53
C TYR A 535 8.25 36.77 -10.35
N THR A 536 8.65 37.13 -9.14
CA THR A 536 8.22 36.49 -7.89
C THR A 536 7.81 37.56 -6.88
N GLU A 537 6.54 37.62 -6.51
CA GLU A 537 6.06 38.49 -5.44
C GLU A 537 5.87 37.67 -4.16
N LYS A 538 6.29 38.19 -3.01
CA LYS A 538 6.16 37.55 -1.70
C LYS A 538 5.40 38.46 -0.75
N TRP A 539 4.52 37.85 0.03
CA TRP A 539 3.54 38.47 0.92
C TRP A 539 3.72 37.96 2.34
N SER A 540 3.55 38.85 3.32
CA SER A 540 3.51 38.56 4.75
C SER A 540 2.33 39.29 5.37
N LEU A 541 1.63 38.67 6.33
CA LEU A 541 0.55 39.32 7.09
C LEU A 541 1.07 40.09 8.32
N VAL A 542 2.40 40.15 8.48
CA VAL A 542 3.13 40.99 9.44
C VAL A 542 4.22 41.76 8.73
N SER A 543 4.49 42.99 9.18
CA SER A 543 5.63 43.80 8.78
C SER A 543 6.64 43.84 9.93
N ARG A 544 7.85 44.34 9.65
CA ARG A 544 8.81 44.72 10.69
C ARG A 544 8.96 46.23 10.70
N ASN A 545 8.90 46.81 11.90
CA ASN A 545 9.28 48.19 12.12
C ASN A 545 10.66 48.19 12.78
N ILE A 546 11.61 48.91 12.18
CA ILE A 546 12.99 49.01 12.66
C ILE A 546 13.17 50.42 13.20
N TYR A 547 13.51 50.54 14.48
CA TYR A 547 13.62 51.83 15.15
C TYR A 547 14.76 51.82 16.17
N ARG A 548 15.32 53.00 16.44
CA ARG A 548 16.20 53.21 17.59
C ARG A 548 15.33 53.28 18.84
N ASN A 549 15.60 52.43 19.82
CA ASN A 549 14.89 52.43 21.10
C ASN A 549 15.43 53.50 22.06
N ASP A 550 14.79 53.63 23.21
CA ASP A 550 15.10 54.66 24.21
C ASP A 550 16.50 54.51 24.83
N THR A 551 17.13 53.33 24.69
CA THR A 551 18.53 53.08 25.09
C THR A 551 19.54 53.25 23.95
N GLY A 552 19.12 53.82 22.81
CA GLY A 552 19.95 54.10 21.64
C GLY A 552 20.21 52.91 20.71
N GLY A 553 19.79 51.70 21.09
CA GLY A 553 19.98 50.47 20.34
C GLY A 553 18.92 50.22 19.25
N ILE A 554 19.30 49.54 18.18
CA ILE A 554 18.38 49.17 17.09
C ILE A 554 17.46 48.04 17.57
N SER A 555 16.15 48.30 17.58
CA SER A 555 15.10 47.33 17.90
C SER A 555 14.23 47.02 16.67
N ILE A 556 13.77 45.77 16.58
CA ILE A 556 12.96 45.26 15.47
C ILE A 556 11.67 44.69 16.04
N ASP A 557 10.57 45.46 15.96
CA ASP A 557 9.24 44.99 16.35
C ASP A 557 8.48 44.40 15.15
N THR A 558 7.54 43.49 15.41
CA THR A 558 6.76 42.76 14.40
C THR A 558 5.30 43.22 14.42
N VAL A 559 5.01 44.24 13.60
CA VAL A 559 3.70 44.89 13.51
C VAL A 559 2.74 44.05 12.67
N LYS A 560 1.46 43.99 13.05
CA LYS A 560 0.41 43.22 12.34
C LYS A 560 -0.13 43.97 11.11
N TRP A 561 0.77 44.32 10.19
CA TRP A 561 0.46 44.99 8.92
C TRP A 561 0.87 44.14 7.72
N PHE A 562 0.19 44.30 6.59
CA PHE A 562 0.49 43.58 5.36
C PHE A 562 1.76 44.12 4.69
N ALA A 563 2.74 43.25 4.47
CA ALA A 563 4.00 43.59 3.81
C ALA A 563 4.19 42.73 2.55
N ARG A 564 4.66 43.36 1.46
CA ARG A 564 4.93 42.68 0.19
C ARG A 564 6.22 43.16 -0.46
N TYR A 565 6.88 42.30 -1.23
CA TYR A 565 7.99 42.68 -2.11
C TYR A 565 8.00 41.84 -3.39
N GLY A 566 8.41 42.45 -4.50
CA GLY A 566 8.57 41.79 -5.80
C GLY A 566 10.04 41.73 -6.21
N VAL A 567 10.50 40.53 -6.60
CA VAL A 567 11.82 40.32 -7.21
C VAL A 567 11.66 39.73 -8.61
N TYR A 568 12.62 39.99 -9.48
CA TYR A 568 12.65 39.42 -10.83
C TYR A 568 14.04 38.95 -11.23
N SER A 569 14.09 38.05 -12.19
CA SER A 569 15.33 37.61 -12.84
C SER A 569 15.07 37.32 -14.31
N ALA A 570 16.01 37.70 -15.16
CA ALA A 570 16.03 37.32 -16.57
C ALA A 570 17.10 36.24 -16.80
N SER A 571 16.88 35.35 -17.76
CA SER A 571 17.89 34.39 -18.19
C SER A 571 17.71 34.01 -19.65
N ALA A 572 18.80 33.57 -20.29
CA ALA A 572 18.79 33.03 -21.64
C ALA A 572 19.75 31.86 -21.74
N ALA A 573 19.24 30.68 -22.13
CA ALA A 573 20.04 29.48 -22.34
C ALA A 573 20.16 29.14 -23.82
N ALA A 574 21.37 28.85 -24.29
CA ALA A 574 21.67 28.30 -25.60
C ALA A 574 22.18 26.86 -25.46
N SER A 575 21.62 25.93 -26.24
CA SER A 575 21.95 24.51 -26.16
C SER A 575 21.98 23.85 -27.54
N THR A 576 22.77 22.79 -27.70
CA THR A 576 22.83 21.99 -28.93
C THR A 576 23.08 20.50 -28.61
N VAL A 577 23.03 19.64 -29.62
CA VAL A 577 23.32 18.21 -29.51
C VAL A 577 24.30 17.80 -30.60
N ILE A 578 25.48 17.37 -30.20
CA ILE A 578 26.57 16.95 -31.07
C ILE A 578 26.70 15.43 -31.00
N TYR A 579 26.68 14.77 -32.16
CA TYR A 579 26.82 13.32 -32.27
C TYR A 579 28.16 12.97 -32.93
N GLY A 580 28.96 12.14 -32.27
CA GLY A 580 30.20 11.58 -32.82
C GLY A 580 30.17 10.06 -32.73
N THR A 581 30.61 9.37 -33.78
CA THR A 581 30.70 7.90 -33.82
C THR A 581 32.05 7.48 -34.37
N LEU A 582 32.89 6.89 -33.52
CA LEU A 582 34.17 6.31 -33.87
C LEU A 582 33.95 4.83 -34.22
N ASN A 583 34.26 4.44 -35.45
CA ASN A 583 34.13 3.07 -35.92
C ASN A 583 35.46 2.32 -35.77
N PHE A 584 35.42 1.09 -35.26
CA PHE A 584 36.62 0.28 -34.99
C PHE A 584 36.67 -0.95 -35.92
N ARG A 585 37.86 -1.22 -36.47
CA ARG A 585 38.13 -2.42 -37.27
C ARG A 585 38.42 -3.67 -36.40
N SER A 586 37.82 -3.75 -35.20
CA SER A 586 38.05 -4.85 -34.24
C SER A 586 37.03 -5.99 -34.40
N LYS A 587 37.46 -7.24 -34.16
CA LYS A 587 36.57 -8.41 -34.20
C LYS A 587 35.47 -8.38 -33.11
N SER A 588 35.68 -7.67 -32.00
CA SER A 588 34.69 -7.51 -30.91
C SER A 588 33.95 -6.17 -30.97
N LEU A 589 34.67 -5.05 -30.96
CA LEU A 589 34.12 -3.70 -30.95
C LEU A 589 33.86 -3.22 -32.39
N GLN A 590 32.62 -2.82 -32.69
CA GLN A 590 32.26 -2.22 -33.98
C GLN A 590 32.35 -0.69 -33.96
N ALA A 591 31.84 -0.05 -32.91
CA ALA A 591 31.82 1.41 -32.79
C ALA A 591 31.70 1.87 -31.33
N ILE A 592 32.14 3.09 -31.05
CA ILE A 592 31.77 3.87 -29.86
C ILE A 592 31.10 5.16 -30.35
N ARG A 593 29.91 5.46 -29.83
CA ARG A 593 29.18 6.70 -30.10
C ARG A 593 29.10 7.54 -28.83
N HIS A 594 29.45 8.81 -28.94
CA HIS A 594 29.06 9.80 -27.95
C HIS A 594 27.86 10.64 -28.44
N THR A 595 27.02 11.05 -27.50
CA THR A 595 26.02 12.10 -27.68
C THR A 595 26.32 13.20 -26.67
N LEU A 596 26.96 14.27 -27.13
CA LEU A 596 27.37 15.41 -26.33
C LEU A 596 26.25 16.47 -26.36
N ARG A 597 25.85 16.96 -25.20
CA ARG A 597 24.84 18.00 -25.01
C ARG A 597 25.46 19.17 -24.24
N PRO A 598 26.17 20.09 -24.91
CA PRO A 598 26.63 21.32 -24.28
C PRO A 598 25.49 22.34 -24.20
N SER A 599 25.46 23.09 -23.11
CA SER A 599 24.63 24.29 -22.94
C SER A 599 25.35 25.36 -22.14
N VAL A 600 25.13 26.61 -22.53
CA VAL A 600 25.56 27.82 -21.83
C VAL A 600 24.33 28.66 -21.53
N SER A 601 24.27 29.25 -20.35
CA SER A 601 23.15 30.08 -19.91
C SER A 601 23.64 31.34 -19.20
N PHE A 602 23.12 32.49 -19.60
CA PHE A 602 23.28 33.73 -18.83
C PHE A 602 22.07 33.93 -17.91
N ARG A 603 22.30 34.34 -16.66
CA ARG A 603 21.27 34.69 -15.68
C ARG A 603 21.60 36.03 -15.03
N TYR A 604 20.64 36.94 -15.07
CA TYR A 604 20.69 38.28 -14.49
C TYR A 604 19.68 38.42 -13.34
N VAL A 605 20.13 38.99 -12.22
CA VAL A 605 19.31 39.40 -11.08
C VAL A 605 19.77 40.80 -10.64
N PRO A 606 18.88 41.81 -10.58
CA PRO A 606 19.21 43.12 -10.01
C PRO A 606 19.56 43.03 -8.52
N ASP A 607 20.22 44.08 -8.01
CA ASP A 607 20.37 44.25 -6.56
C ASP A 607 19.07 44.79 -5.94
N PHE A 608 18.35 43.95 -5.21
CA PHE A 608 17.12 44.35 -4.52
C PHE A 608 17.38 45.03 -3.16
N SER A 609 18.63 45.42 -2.88
CA SER A 609 19.01 46.28 -1.76
C SER A 609 19.18 47.76 -2.09
N GLU A 610 19.10 48.15 -3.38
CA GLU A 610 19.01 49.56 -3.75
C GLU A 610 17.81 50.26 -3.07
N ALA A 611 18.01 51.52 -2.67
CA ALA A 611 16.98 52.34 -2.04
C ALA A 611 15.73 52.54 -2.93
N THR A 612 15.89 52.42 -4.25
CA THR A 612 14.83 52.46 -5.28
C THR A 612 13.70 51.46 -5.02
N TYR A 613 13.99 50.29 -4.43
CA TYR A 613 12.99 49.28 -4.10
C TYR A 613 12.35 49.46 -2.72
N GLY A 614 12.98 50.20 -1.79
CA GLY A 614 12.47 50.42 -0.44
C GLY A 614 12.36 49.17 0.44
N TYR A 615 13.07 48.08 0.11
CA TYR A 615 13.01 46.81 0.82
C TYR A 615 14.00 46.69 1.99
N TYR A 616 15.01 47.54 2.00
CA TYR A 616 16.08 47.59 3.00
C TYR A 616 16.22 49.01 3.57
N GLU A 617 16.65 49.09 4.82
CA GLU A 617 16.89 50.34 5.54
C GLU A 617 18.32 50.34 6.11
N HIS A 618 18.96 51.52 6.10
CA HIS A 618 20.30 51.71 6.66
C HIS A 618 20.20 52.24 8.10
N PHE A 619 20.83 51.55 9.04
CA PHE A 619 21.03 52.01 10.41
C PHE A 619 22.47 51.75 10.83
N ASP A 620 23.19 52.78 11.30
CA ASP A 620 24.57 52.70 11.81
C ASP A 620 25.52 51.87 10.90
N ASN A 621 25.56 52.26 9.62
CA ASN A 621 26.29 51.61 8.51
C ASN A 621 25.97 50.12 8.27
N LYS A 622 24.82 49.62 8.75
CA LYS A 622 24.34 48.26 8.51
C LYS A 622 22.99 48.29 7.76
N LEU A 623 22.86 47.39 6.79
CA LEU A 623 21.71 47.28 5.89
C LEU A 623 20.75 46.17 6.37
N TYR A 624 19.60 46.56 6.94
CA TYR A 624 18.61 45.67 7.53
C TYR A 624 17.42 45.41 6.58
N SER A 625 16.97 44.16 6.48
CA SER A 625 15.77 43.84 5.69
C SER A 625 14.48 44.04 6.48
N ARG A 626 13.53 44.75 5.87
CA ARG A 626 12.14 44.87 6.31
C ARG A 626 11.36 43.54 6.25
N PHE A 627 11.95 42.52 5.60
CA PHE A 627 11.37 41.18 5.38
C PHE A 627 12.14 40.06 6.11
N SER A 628 13.08 40.42 6.99
CA SER A 628 13.89 39.47 7.75
C SER A 628 13.02 38.50 8.59
N ASN A 629 13.42 37.23 8.65
CA ASN A 629 12.72 36.11 9.29
C ASN A 629 11.31 35.75 8.73
N PHE A 630 10.86 36.33 7.62
CA PHE A 630 9.57 35.98 7.01
C PHE A 630 9.60 34.61 6.31
N LEU A 631 8.41 34.03 6.09
CA LEU A 631 8.23 32.62 5.70
C LEU A 631 8.82 32.23 4.33
N TYR A 632 9.00 33.20 3.44
CA TYR A 632 9.60 33.03 2.11
C TYR A 632 10.97 33.74 2.00
N GLY A 633 11.57 34.14 3.13
CA GLY A 633 12.83 34.87 3.20
C GLY A 633 12.71 36.36 2.85
N GLU A 634 13.86 36.98 2.63
CA GLU A 634 14.02 38.39 2.23
C GLU A 634 14.44 38.53 0.74
N PRO A 635 14.56 39.74 0.15
CA PRO A 635 15.13 39.90 -1.20
C PRO A 635 16.61 39.49 -1.24
N SER A 636 17.19 39.34 -2.43
CA SER A 636 18.64 39.18 -2.56
C SER A 636 19.33 40.55 -2.56
N LYS A 637 20.37 40.67 -1.73
CA LYS A 637 21.38 41.73 -1.83
C LYS A 637 22.39 41.39 -2.93
N GLY A 638 22.97 42.40 -3.57
CA GLY A 638 23.94 42.24 -4.63
C GLY A 638 23.30 41.90 -5.98
N ILE A 639 23.84 42.48 -7.04
CA ILE A 639 23.58 42.09 -8.43
C ILE A 639 24.16 40.67 -8.67
N GLN A 640 23.49 39.86 -9.50
CA GLN A 640 23.98 38.52 -9.87
C GLN A 640 24.01 38.37 -11.39
N GLU A 641 25.19 38.11 -11.95
CA GLU A 641 25.40 37.98 -13.40
C GLU A 641 26.16 36.68 -13.67
N ALA A 642 25.42 35.57 -13.73
CA ALA A 642 26.00 34.23 -13.79
C ALA A 642 25.98 33.66 -15.22
N ILE A 643 27.17 33.34 -15.75
CA ILE A 643 27.33 32.46 -16.91
C ILE A 643 27.41 31.02 -16.39
N GLY A 644 26.27 30.32 -16.41
CA GLY A 644 26.21 28.88 -16.19
C GLY A 644 26.67 28.10 -17.42
N PHE A 645 27.45 27.04 -17.21
CA PHE A 645 27.85 26.10 -18.26
C PHE A 645 27.58 24.66 -17.82
N SER A 646 27.14 23.82 -18.75
CA SER A 646 27.04 22.38 -18.53
C SER A 646 27.25 21.58 -19.80
N ILE A 647 27.87 20.41 -19.64
CA ILE A 647 28.19 19.47 -20.69
C ILE A 647 27.73 18.08 -20.24
N SER A 648 26.73 17.52 -20.92
CA SER A 648 26.21 16.17 -20.66
C SER A 648 26.61 15.23 -21.82
N ASN A 649 27.44 14.24 -21.57
CA ASN A 649 27.80 13.19 -22.52
C ASN A 649 27.05 11.88 -22.22
N ALA A 650 26.51 11.22 -23.23
CA ALA A 650 26.09 9.81 -23.14
C ALA A 650 26.96 8.97 -24.10
N LEU A 651 27.54 7.87 -23.59
CA LEU A 651 28.52 7.05 -24.30
C LEU A 651 27.98 5.63 -24.51
N GLU A 652 27.70 5.27 -25.76
CA GLU A 652 27.27 3.93 -26.18
C GLU A 652 28.43 3.20 -26.90
N MET A 653 28.59 1.90 -26.66
CA MET A 653 29.38 1.03 -27.53
C MET A 653 28.50 0.04 -28.31
N LYS A 654 28.93 -0.29 -29.52
CA LYS A 654 28.31 -1.29 -30.38
C LYS A 654 29.28 -2.46 -30.54
N VAL A 655 28.88 -3.63 -30.08
CA VAL A 655 29.69 -4.86 -29.99
C VAL A 655 29.12 -5.90 -30.96
N ARG A 656 29.97 -6.62 -31.68
CA ARG A 656 29.55 -7.73 -32.56
C ARG A 656 29.05 -8.91 -31.72
N SER A 657 27.93 -9.54 -32.12
CA SER A 657 27.47 -10.75 -31.44
C SER A 657 28.42 -11.92 -31.74
N ARG A 658 28.60 -12.81 -30.75
CA ARG A 658 29.36 -14.07 -30.88
C ARG A 658 28.48 -15.33 -30.85
N LYS A 659 27.17 -15.18 -30.55
CA LYS A 659 26.27 -16.32 -30.25
C LYS A 659 25.01 -16.37 -31.12
N ASP A 660 24.81 -15.40 -32.01
CA ASP A 660 23.56 -15.25 -32.77
C ASP A 660 23.88 -14.70 -34.16
N THR A 661 23.48 -15.44 -35.19
CA THR A 661 23.63 -15.08 -36.61
C THR A 661 22.57 -14.07 -37.07
N SER A 662 21.45 -13.95 -36.37
CA SER A 662 20.39 -12.98 -36.67
C SER A 662 20.77 -11.56 -36.18
N GLN A 663 21.15 -11.40 -34.90
CA GLN A 663 21.61 -10.11 -34.37
C GLN A 663 23.13 -9.91 -34.55
N LYS A 664 23.54 -9.46 -35.73
CA LYS A 664 24.95 -9.16 -36.07
C LYS A 664 25.66 -8.17 -35.11
N SER A 665 24.93 -7.42 -34.29
CA SER A 665 25.51 -6.46 -33.31
C SER A 665 24.57 -6.11 -32.16
N ARG A 666 25.11 -6.02 -30.93
CA ARG A 666 24.45 -5.57 -29.70
C ARG A 666 24.93 -4.17 -29.30
N LYS A 667 24.04 -3.33 -28.76
CA LYS A 667 24.41 -2.07 -28.10
C LYS A 667 24.62 -2.28 -26.60
N VAL A 668 25.54 -1.55 -26.00
CA VAL A 668 25.78 -1.50 -24.55
C VAL A 668 26.08 -0.06 -24.15
N SER A 669 25.51 0.45 -23.06
CA SER A 669 25.93 1.75 -22.52
C SER A 669 27.26 1.60 -21.79
N LEU A 670 28.19 2.52 -22.01
CA LEU A 670 29.40 2.69 -21.20
C LEU A 670 29.15 3.72 -20.10
N PHE A 671 28.46 4.81 -20.45
CA PHE A 671 27.86 5.76 -19.52
C PHE A 671 26.53 6.25 -20.09
N GLU A 672 25.46 6.13 -19.31
CA GLU A 672 24.16 6.73 -19.64
C GLU A 672 24.24 8.25 -19.52
N ASN A 673 25.04 8.74 -18.56
CA ASN A 673 25.41 10.13 -18.46
C ASN A 673 26.81 10.32 -17.84
N VAL A 674 27.57 11.28 -18.37
CA VAL A 674 28.65 11.98 -17.67
C VAL A 674 28.38 13.48 -17.84
N GLY A 675 28.01 14.14 -16.76
CA GLY A 675 27.67 15.55 -16.69
C GLY A 675 28.76 16.34 -15.96
N ILE A 676 29.26 17.40 -16.58
CA ILE A 676 30.09 18.44 -15.94
C ILE A 676 29.27 19.73 -15.92
N SER A 677 29.27 20.45 -14.81
CA SER A 677 28.50 21.68 -14.64
C SER A 677 29.15 22.66 -13.66
N GLY A 678 29.00 23.95 -13.92
CA GLY A 678 29.47 25.03 -13.06
C GLY A 678 28.85 26.37 -13.49
N ASN A 679 29.19 27.45 -12.79
CA ASN A 679 28.88 28.81 -13.22
C ASN A 679 30.05 29.76 -12.92
N TYR A 680 30.09 30.87 -13.66
CA TYR A 680 30.98 31.99 -13.42
C TYR A 680 30.14 33.25 -13.14
N ASN A 681 30.28 33.83 -11.94
CA ASN A 681 29.61 35.07 -11.57
C ASN A 681 30.49 36.28 -11.94
N LEU A 682 30.05 37.05 -12.93
CA LEU A 682 30.69 38.29 -13.36
C LEU A 682 30.58 39.39 -12.27
N ALA A 683 29.52 39.33 -11.46
CA ALA A 683 29.18 40.31 -10.42
C ALA A 683 29.80 40.01 -9.03
N ALA A 684 30.86 39.20 -8.95
CA ALA A 684 31.52 38.89 -7.69
C ALA A 684 32.90 39.54 -7.61
N ASP A 685 33.22 40.21 -6.49
CA ASP A 685 34.55 40.79 -6.24
C ASP A 685 35.63 39.71 -6.06
N SER A 686 35.21 38.49 -5.71
CA SER A 686 36.07 37.32 -5.55
C SER A 686 35.28 36.01 -5.67
N PHE A 687 35.97 34.90 -5.92
CA PHE A 687 35.41 33.55 -6.04
C PHE A 687 34.42 33.37 -7.19
N ASN A 688 34.66 34.08 -8.30
CA ASN A 688 33.80 34.13 -9.48
C ASN A 688 33.43 32.76 -10.05
N LEU A 689 34.36 31.79 -10.07
CA LEU A 689 34.11 30.45 -10.60
C LEU A 689 33.54 29.53 -9.51
N SER A 690 32.31 29.05 -9.67
CA SER A 690 31.71 28.12 -8.71
C SER A 690 32.47 26.80 -8.63
N ARG A 691 32.23 26.04 -7.55
CA ARG A 691 32.52 24.61 -7.49
C ARG A 691 31.97 23.92 -8.75
N ILE A 692 32.78 23.06 -9.34
CA ILE A 692 32.46 22.28 -10.55
C ILE A 692 31.87 20.95 -10.09
N ASN A 693 30.63 20.68 -10.49
CA ASN A 693 29.92 19.44 -10.19
C ASN A 693 30.08 18.46 -11.35
N LEU A 694 30.69 17.30 -11.05
CA LEU A 694 30.83 16.14 -11.93
C LEU A 694 29.84 15.07 -11.47
N SER A 695 28.96 14.62 -12.36
CA SER A 695 28.05 13.49 -12.14
C SER A 695 28.24 12.43 -13.21
N ALA A 696 28.25 11.14 -12.85
CA ALA A 696 28.28 10.04 -13.80
C ALA A 696 27.30 8.94 -13.40
N ARG A 697 26.61 8.37 -14.39
CA ARG A 697 25.68 7.25 -14.21
C ARG A 697 25.88 6.21 -15.31
N THR A 698 25.96 4.94 -14.93
CA THR A 698 26.10 3.82 -15.87
C THR A 698 25.45 2.54 -15.35
N THR A 699 25.06 1.67 -16.29
CA THR A 699 24.47 0.36 -16.03
C THR A 699 25.30 -0.75 -16.65
N LEU A 700 26.00 -1.52 -15.80
CA LEU A 700 26.84 -2.63 -16.22
C LEU A 700 26.07 -3.95 -16.23
N PHE A 701 26.60 -4.92 -16.97
CA PHE A 701 26.13 -6.32 -17.04
C PHE A 701 24.62 -6.46 -17.34
N GLU A 702 24.12 -5.72 -18.35
CA GLU A 702 22.71 -5.73 -18.77
C GLU A 702 21.76 -5.22 -17.68
N ASN A 703 22.07 -4.02 -17.17
CA ASN A 703 21.31 -3.32 -16.13
C ASN A 703 21.24 -4.04 -14.77
N LYS A 704 22.12 -5.02 -14.53
CA LYS A 704 22.22 -5.72 -13.24
C LYS A 704 22.94 -4.90 -12.18
N ILE A 705 23.95 -4.11 -12.55
CA ILE A 705 24.68 -3.22 -11.65
C ILE A 705 24.53 -1.78 -12.13
N GLY A 706 23.79 -0.96 -11.37
CA GLY A 706 23.76 0.49 -11.52
C GLY A 706 24.86 1.15 -10.70
N ILE A 707 25.59 2.08 -11.31
CA ILE A 707 26.61 2.89 -10.67
C ILE A 707 26.21 4.35 -10.78
N GLU A 708 26.11 5.01 -9.64
CA GLU A 708 25.78 6.43 -9.50
C GLU A 708 26.94 7.12 -8.78
N TYR A 709 27.59 8.06 -9.46
CA TYR A 709 28.74 8.82 -8.96
C TYR A 709 28.44 10.31 -9.04
N SER A 710 28.78 11.05 -8.00
CA SER A 710 28.77 12.52 -8.02
C SER A 710 29.91 13.09 -7.19
N SER A 711 30.48 14.21 -7.61
CA SER A 711 31.52 14.92 -6.87
C SER A 711 31.53 16.41 -7.17
N MET A 712 31.94 17.19 -6.16
CA MET A 712 32.15 18.62 -6.26
C MET A 712 33.64 18.91 -6.15
N TYR A 713 34.17 19.63 -7.14
CA TYR A 713 35.54 20.12 -7.15
C TYR A 713 35.55 21.62 -6.93
N ASP A 714 36.40 22.08 -6.02
CA ASP A 714 36.61 23.50 -5.71
C ASP A 714 37.83 24.01 -6.48
N PRO A 715 37.71 25.02 -7.35
CA PRO A 715 38.86 25.56 -8.09
C PRO A 715 39.81 26.36 -7.20
N TYR A 716 39.43 26.68 -5.95
CA TYR A 716 40.22 27.49 -5.02
C TYR A 716 40.86 26.65 -3.89
N ILE A 717 42.05 27.10 -3.45
CA ILE A 717 42.73 26.58 -2.26
C ILE A 717 41.97 26.96 -0.97
N THR A 718 42.24 26.29 0.15
CA THR A 718 41.73 26.66 1.49
C THR A 718 42.82 26.91 2.51
N ASP A 719 42.51 27.78 3.47
CA ASP A 719 43.24 27.92 4.73
C ASP A 719 43.05 26.70 5.65
N ASP A 720 43.65 26.75 6.85
CA ASP A 720 43.51 25.72 7.88
C ASP A 720 42.13 25.69 8.58
N ASN A 721 41.23 26.62 8.27
CA ASN A 721 39.84 26.64 8.75
C ASN A 721 38.82 26.10 7.74
N ASP A 722 39.27 25.53 6.62
CA ASP A 722 38.45 25.11 5.48
C ASP A 722 37.74 26.28 4.74
N LEU A 723 38.21 27.52 4.93
CA LEU A 723 37.74 28.70 4.20
C LEU A 723 38.53 28.84 2.90
N ASN A 724 37.83 29.05 1.78
CA ASN A 724 38.49 29.25 0.49
C ASN A 724 39.31 30.56 0.51
N VAL A 725 40.51 30.51 -0.06
CA VAL A 725 41.39 31.67 -0.27
C VAL A 725 41.40 32.00 -1.76
N HIS A 726 41.40 33.29 -2.12
CA HIS A 726 41.19 33.73 -3.51
C HIS A 726 42.43 33.58 -4.41
N ARG A 727 42.90 32.34 -4.57
CA ARG A 727 43.95 31.89 -5.50
C ARG A 727 43.58 30.50 -6.03
N PHE A 728 43.89 30.20 -7.28
CA PHE A 728 43.46 28.94 -7.88
C PHE A 728 44.37 27.76 -7.51
N GLU A 729 43.78 26.57 -7.34
CA GLU A 729 44.52 25.30 -7.15
C GLU A 729 45.51 25.03 -8.30
N TRP A 730 45.27 25.60 -9.48
CA TRP A 730 46.14 25.50 -10.64
C TRP A 730 47.41 26.35 -10.52
N GLU A 731 47.31 27.50 -9.86
CA GLU A 731 48.40 28.45 -9.69
C GLU A 731 49.36 27.95 -8.60
N GLU A 732 48.81 27.56 -7.44
CA GLU A 732 49.55 27.09 -6.26
C GLU A 732 49.98 25.63 -6.42
N ASN A 733 49.02 24.71 -6.47
CA ASN A 733 49.24 23.26 -6.35
C ASN A 733 49.38 22.53 -7.69
N LYS A 734 49.27 23.25 -8.82
CA LYS A 734 49.22 22.71 -10.20
C LYS A 734 48.09 21.67 -10.42
N ARG A 735 46.97 21.84 -9.71
CA ARG A 735 45.78 20.97 -9.78
C ARG A 735 44.61 21.76 -10.39
N LEU A 736 43.87 21.16 -11.33
CA LEU A 736 42.74 21.87 -11.98
C LEU A 736 41.67 22.33 -10.97
N ALA A 737 41.40 21.50 -9.95
CA ALA A 737 40.54 21.80 -8.80
C ALA A 737 40.72 20.72 -7.72
N ARG A 738 40.41 21.06 -6.46
CA ARG A 738 40.48 20.16 -5.29
C ARG A 738 39.15 19.45 -5.08
N LEU A 739 39.18 18.15 -4.76
CA LEU A 739 37.96 17.40 -4.44
C LEU A 739 37.38 17.87 -3.10
N HIS A 740 36.23 18.56 -3.12
CA HIS A 740 35.54 19.02 -1.92
C HIS A 740 34.61 17.93 -1.34
N SER A 741 33.90 17.20 -2.20
CA SER A 741 33.05 16.08 -1.78
C SER A 741 32.85 15.06 -2.90
N ALA A 742 32.58 13.80 -2.54
CA ALA A 742 32.19 12.76 -3.48
C ALA A 742 31.16 11.81 -2.86
N ASN A 743 30.24 11.28 -3.67
CA ASN A 743 29.35 10.17 -3.35
C ASN A 743 29.47 9.11 -4.46
N ILE A 744 29.59 7.85 -4.06
CA ILE A 744 29.51 6.69 -4.94
C ILE A 744 28.45 5.77 -4.37
N THR A 745 27.44 5.45 -5.17
CA THR A 745 26.41 4.47 -4.85
C THR A 745 26.41 3.36 -5.90
N LEU A 746 26.57 2.12 -5.44
CA LEU A 746 26.51 0.91 -6.26
C LEU A 746 25.25 0.13 -5.88
N ARG A 747 24.37 -0.08 -6.86
CA ARG A 747 23.11 -0.82 -6.67
C ARG A 747 23.11 -2.04 -7.59
N THR A 748 22.88 -3.22 -7.04
CA THR A 748 22.66 -4.43 -7.83
C THR A 748 21.37 -5.10 -7.39
N SER A 749 20.61 -5.63 -8.35
CA SER A 749 19.40 -6.41 -8.12
C SER A 749 19.43 -7.64 -9.03
N LEU A 750 19.68 -8.79 -8.42
CA LEU A 750 19.84 -10.06 -9.09
C LEU A 750 18.65 -10.95 -8.73
N ASN A 751 17.92 -11.42 -9.74
CA ASN A 751 16.75 -12.28 -9.57
C ASN A 751 16.90 -13.50 -10.47
N SER A 752 16.59 -14.71 -9.98
CA SER A 752 16.76 -15.94 -10.76
C SER A 752 15.70 -16.17 -11.84
N ILE A 753 14.64 -15.35 -11.87
CA ILE A 753 13.64 -15.27 -12.96
C ILE A 753 14.26 -14.54 -14.17
N LEU A 754 15.48 -14.93 -14.53
CA LEU A 754 16.29 -14.41 -15.62
C LEU A 754 16.02 -15.22 -16.90
N GLY A 755 14.93 -14.90 -17.58
CA GLY A 755 14.86 -15.09 -19.05
C GLY A 755 13.88 -16.11 -19.62
N GLN A 756 13.05 -16.82 -18.84
CA GLN A 756 12.00 -17.66 -19.43
C GLN A 756 10.82 -16.82 -19.97
N LYS A 757 10.88 -16.46 -21.25
CA LYS A 757 9.72 -16.04 -22.06
C LYS A 757 8.90 -17.26 -22.53
N THR A 758 8.46 -18.09 -21.59
CA THR A 758 7.60 -19.26 -21.85
C THR A 758 6.57 -19.38 -20.73
N PRO A 759 5.28 -19.14 -20.97
CA PRO A 759 4.24 -19.46 -19.99
C PRO A 759 4.13 -20.97 -19.82
N LEU A 760 3.89 -21.44 -18.59
CA LEU A 760 3.79 -22.87 -18.24
C LEU A 760 2.60 -23.63 -18.90
N SER A 761 1.81 -22.97 -19.74
CA SER A 761 0.60 -23.51 -20.36
C SER A 761 0.85 -24.52 -21.48
N VAL A 762 2.08 -24.67 -21.98
CA VAL A 762 2.39 -25.51 -23.16
C VAL A 762 2.68 -26.99 -22.79
N ILE A 763 3.06 -27.28 -21.55
CA ILE A 763 3.56 -28.61 -21.14
C ILE A 763 2.43 -29.65 -20.94
N LYS A 764 1.15 -29.26 -20.99
CA LYS A 764 0.02 -30.16 -20.70
C LYS A 764 -0.49 -31.03 -21.86
N THR A 765 0.06 -30.90 -23.07
CA THR A 765 -0.51 -31.56 -24.27
C THR A 765 0.40 -32.61 -24.92
N SER A 766 1.51 -32.98 -24.27
CA SER A 766 2.46 -33.98 -24.78
C SER A 766 3.05 -34.82 -23.63
N VAL A 767 2.21 -35.59 -22.95
CA VAL A 767 2.63 -36.63 -22.00
C VAL A 767 2.06 -37.97 -22.45
N ASN A 768 2.59 -38.46 -23.57
CA ASN A 768 2.56 -39.86 -23.98
C ASN A 768 3.73 -40.05 -24.97
N SER A 769 4.50 -41.12 -24.73
CA SER A 769 5.78 -41.50 -25.37
C SER A 769 7.04 -40.66 -25.04
N MET A 770 8.18 -41.37 -25.11
CA MET A 770 9.59 -40.94 -25.17
C MET A 770 10.34 -40.46 -23.88
N ASP A 771 11.12 -41.42 -23.38
CA ASP A 771 12.55 -41.36 -23.05
C ASP A 771 13.06 -40.51 -21.86
N PHE A 772 13.34 -41.25 -20.78
CA PHE A 772 14.36 -40.91 -19.78
C PHE A 772 15.78 -41.05 -20.39
N THR A 773 16.19 -40.10 -21.22
CA THR A 773 17.62 -39.77 -21.38
C THR A 773 18.01 -38.69 -20.36
N GLU A 774 19.30 -38.52 -20.05
CA GLU A 774 19.79 -37.73 -18.91
C GLU A 774 19.65 -36.19 -19.07
N GLY A 775 18.42 -35.71 -19.19
CA GLY A 775 18.06 -34.29 -19.18
C GLY A 775 17.79 -33.79 -17.77
N TYR A 776 18.73 -33.04 -17.19
CA TYR A 776 18.48 -32.31 -15.94
C TYR A 776 17.30 -31.35 -16.10
N LEU A 777 16.17 -31.68 -15.46
CA LEU A 777 15.04 -30.75 -15.27
C LEU A 777 15.60 -29.44 -14.68
N PRO A 778 15.39 -28.28 -15.32
CA PRO A 778 16.05 -27.03 -14.93
C PRO A 778 15.52 -26.54 -13.58
N PHE A 779 16.25 -26.91 -12.52
CA PHE A 779 15.96 -26.64 -11.11
C PHE A 779 16.10 -25.13 -10.78
N SER A 780 15.10 -24.37 -11.24
CA SER A 780 15.02 -22.93 -11.12
C SER A 780 14.56 -22.51 -9.73
N LEU A 781 15.47 -22.56 -8.75
CA LEU A 781 15.29 -21.98 -7.42
C LEU A 781 14.90 -20.48 -7.54
N PRO A 782 13.68 -20.06 -7.17
CA PRO A 782 13.31 -18.66 -7.19
C PRO A 782 14.07 -17.90 -6.10
N TRP A 783 15.00 -17.03 -6.49
CA TRP A 783 15.76 -16.20 -5.56
C TRP A 783 15.86 -14.75 -6.02
N SER A 784 15.98 -13.85 -5.05
CA SER A 784 16.28 -12.44 -5.22
C SER A 784 17.42 -12.04 -4.29
N LEU A 785 18.30 -11.17 -4.76
CA LEU A 785 19.34 -10.52 -3.96
C LEU A 785 19.51 -9.10 -4.45
N SER A 786 19.19 -8.14 -3.60
CA SER A 786 19.50 -6.73 -3.80
C SER A 786 20.64 -6.34 -2.87
N VAL A 787 21.67 -5.68 -3.41
CA VAL A 787 22.80 -5.16 -2.65
C VAL A 787 23.01 -3.69 -2.99
N ASN A 788 23.18 -2.87 -1.96
CA ASN A 788 23.37 -1.43 -2.06
C ASN A 788 24.59 -1.03 -1.22
N TYR A 789 25.68 -0.66 -1.90
CA TYR A 789 26.86 -0.08 -1.26
C TYR A 789 26.85 1.44 -1.49
N GLN A 790 27.15 2.21 -0.45
CA GLN A 790 27.27 3.65 -0.51
C GLN A 790 28.55 4.12 0.19
N ARG A 791 29.33 4.95 -0.51
CA ARG A 791 30.47 5.68 0.03
C ARG A 791 30.24 7.17 -0.15
N SER A 792 30.45 7.95 0.90
CA SER A 792 30.49 9.42 0.80
C SER A 792 31.73 9.97 1.48
N TYR A 793 32.42 10.88 0.79
CA TYR A 793 33.62 11.59 1.22
C TYR A 793 33.32 13.08 1.29
N THR A 794 33.76 13.74 2.35
CA THR A 794 33.75 15.21 2.50
C THR A 794 35.13 15.66 2.94
N PHE A 795 35.72 16.62 2.22
CA PHE A 795 36.99 17.23 2.58
C PHE A 795 36.85 18.06 3.85
N SER A 796 37.80 17.93 4.77
CA SER A 796 38.06 18.94 5.80
C SER A 796 39.51 18.83 6.28
N ARG A 797 40.19 19.97 6.25
CA ARG A 797 41.54 20.21 6.78
C ARG A 797 41.49 20.43 8.30
N LYS A 798 40.38 20.94 8.84
CA LYS A 798 40.16 21.17 10.27
C LYS A 798 39.71 19.93 11.06
N LYS A 799 39.01 18.99 10.41
CA LYS A 799 38.51 17.74 10.99
C LYS A 799 38.59 16.63 9.95
N GLU A 800 39.72 15.91 9.94
CA GLU A 800 40.09 14.82 9.03
C GLU A 800 38.99 14.31 8.08
N ASN A 801 39.14 14.62 6.78
CA ASN A 801 38.45 14.07 5.60
C ASN A 801 37.42 12.95 5.87
N LYS A 802 36.21 13.34 6.29
CA LYS A 802 35.17 12.41 6.74
C LYS A 802 34.72 11.49 5.60
N THR A 803 34.93 10.17 5.79
CA THR A 803 34.51 9.12 4.86
C THR A 803 33.50 8.18 5.53
N ASN A 804 32.23 8.32 5.18
CA ASN A 804 31.19 7.37 5.58
C ASN A 804 31.10 6.24 4.54
N GLN A 805 31.04 4.98 4.96
CA GLN A 805 30.92 3.81 4.07
C GLN A 805 29.97 2.76 4.66
N SER A 806 28.98 2.33 3.88
CA SER A 806 28.09 1.23 4.27
C SER A 806 27.75 0.29 3.11
N LEU A 807 27.54 -0.97 3.46
CA LEU A 807 27.00 -2.02 2.61
C LEU A 807 25.68 -2.48 3.22
N SER A 808 24.64 -2.63 2.41
CA SER A 808 23.39 -3.26 2.83
C SER A 808 22.93 -4.27 1.80
N PHE A 809 22.36 -5.38 2.25
CA PHE A 809 21.79 -6.41 1.38
C PHE A 809 20.46 -6.93 1.90
N ASN A 810 19.58 -7.29 0.97
CA ASN A 810 18.28 -7.88 1.24
C ASN A 810 17.96 -8.90 0.15
N GLY A 811 17.51 -10.09 0.52
CA GLY A 811 17.24 -11.16 -0.43
C GLY A 811 16.18 -12.15 0.05
N SER A 812 15.74 -12.97 -0.90
CA SER A 812 14.84 -14.10 -0.67
C SER A 812 15.30 -15.32 -1.45
N LEU A 813 15.16 -16.50 -0.86
CA LEU A 813 15.50 -17.78 -1.49
C LEU A 813 14.36 -18.77 -1.24
N LYS A 814 13.65 -19.18 -2.29
CA LYS A 814 12.69 -20.27 -2.24
C LYS A 814 13.40 -21.59 -2.55
N LEU A 815 13.95 -22.22 -1.51
CA LEU A 815 14.76 -23.45 -1.57
C LEU A 815 13.99 -24.66 -2.10
N SER A 816 12.67 -24.70 -1.92
CA SER A 816 11.77 -25.63 -2.60
C SER A 816 10.35 -25.06 -2.60
N GLU A 817 9.39 -25.76 -3.23
CA GLU A 817 7.97 -25.36 -3.19
C GLU A 817 7.46 -24.99 -1.78
N LYS A 818 8.00 -25.67 -0.76
CA LYS A 818 7.57 -25.64 0.64
C LYS A 818 8.51 -24.89 1.59
N TRP A 819 9.63 -24.34 1.12
CA TRP A 819 10.57 -23.59 1.95
C TRP A 819 10.94 -22.27 1.29
N ALA A 820 10.68 -21.16 1.99
CA ALA A 820 11.13 -19.83 1.61
C ALA A 820 11.91 -19.18 2.76
N PHE A 821 13.06 -18.62 2.41
CA PHE A 821 13.94 -17.88 3.31
C PHE A 821 13.96 -16.41 2.86
N THR A 822 14.08 -15.50 3.81
CA THR A 822 14.27 -14.05 3.59
C THR A 822 15.34 -13.55 4.54
N GLY A 823 16.24 -12.70 4.07
CA GLY A 823 17.33 -12.17 4.89
C GLY A 823 17.69 -10.74 4.51
N SER A 824 17.77 -9.87 5.51
CA SER A 824 18.32 -8.52 5.39
C SER A 824 19.42 -8.29 6.42
N SER A 825 20.45 -7.54 6.05
CA SER A 825 21.63 -7.25 6.87
C SER A 825 22.45 -6.12 6.24
N GLY A 826 23.51 -5.67 6.92
CA GLY A 826 24.50 -4.78 6.35
C GLY A 826 25.73 -4.63 7.24
N TYR A 827 26.66 -3.79 6.80
CA TYR A 827 27.90 -3.48 7.52
C TYR A 827 28.24 -2.00 7.35
N ASP A 828 28.61 -1.35 8.45
CA ASP A 828 29.08 0.04 8.50
C ASP A 828 30.61 0.03 8.66
N PHE A 829 31.34 0.32 7.59
CA PHE A 829 32.81 0.34 7.58
C PHE A 829 33.39 1.60 8.24
N THR A 830 32.55 2.52 8.73
CA THR A 830 32.97 3.70 9.49
C THR A 830 32.91 3.45 10.99
N ASN A 831 31.96 2.63 11.44
CA ASN A 831 31.87 2.16 12.83
C ASN A 831 32.44 0.73 13.04
N ASN A 832 32.82 0.04 11.96
CA ASN A 832 33.25 -1.36 11.90
C ASN A 832 32.21 -2.39 12.42
N ASP A 833 30.93 -2.04 12.39
CA ASP A 833 29.84 -2.78 13.04
C ASP A 833 28.78 -3.30 12.04
N LEU A 834 28.04 -4.34 12.45
CA LEU A 834 26.98 -4.97 11.67
C LEU A 834 25.66 -4.21 11.79
N ILE A 835 25.09 -3.81 10.65
CA ILE A 835 23.77 -3.21 10.59
C ILE A 835 22.73 -4.31 10.84
N SER A 836 21.73 -4.00 11.69
CA SER A 836 20.64 -4.88 12.14
C SER A 836 20.24 -5.96 11.14
N THR A 837 20.50 -7.22 11.49
CA THR A 837 20.20 -8.40 10.67
C THR A 837 18.84 -8.99 11.03
N ASN A 838 18.01 -9.30 10.02
CA ASN A 838 16.73 -10.00 10.19
C ASN A 838 16.68 -11.23 9.27
N ILE A 839 16.43 -12.41 9.85
CA ILE A 839 16.35 -13.69 9.14
C ILE A 839 14.94 -14.26 9.32
N GLY A 840 14.20 -14.36 8.21
CA GLY A 840 12.89 -14.99 8.13
C GLY A 840 12.94 -16.35 7.45
N ILE A 841 12.20 -17.32 7.97
CA ILE A 841 12.01 -18.64 7.35
C ILE A 841 10.52 -18.98 7.39
N ASN A 842 9.95 -19.35 6.25
CA ASN A 842 8.59 -19.80 6.10
C ASN A 842 8.57 -21.23 5.52
N ARG A 843 7.93 -22.16 6.23
CA ARG A 843 7.78 -23.56 5.82
C ARG A 843 6.30 -23.91 5.65
N ASP A 844 5.98 -24.41 4.47
CA ASP A 844 4.69 -24.99 4.13
C ASP A 844 4.58 -26.41 4.73
N LEU A 845 3.61 -26.58 5.64
CA LEU A 845 3.26 -27.85 6.29
C LEU A 845 1.88 -28.33 5.82
N HIS A 846 1.60 -28.18 4.52
CA HIS A 846 0.39 -28.58 3.81
C HIS A 846 -0.85 -27.79 4.24
N CYS A 847 -1.40 -28.08 5.43
CA CYS A 847 -2.53 -27.38 6.03
C CYS A 847 -2.10 -26.36 7.09
N TRP A 848 -0.90 -26.56 7.64
CA TRP A 848 -0.24 -25.64 8.55
C TRP A 848 0.84 -24.85 7.80
N GLU A 849 1.26 -23.74 8.40
CA GLU A 849 2.46 -23.00 8.04
C GLU A 849 3.30 -22.74 9.30
N LEU A 850 4.63 -22.83 9.17
CA LEU A 850 5.58 -22.48 10.22
C LEU A 850 6.35 -21.24 9.77
N LYS A 851 6.34 -20.20 10.60
CA LYS A 851 7.06 -18.95 10.40
C LYS A 851 8.06 -18.77 11.54
N PHE A 852 9.32 -18.59 11.17
CA PHE A 852 10.40 -18.21 12.07
C PHE A 852 10.91 -16.83 11.66
N ASN A 853 11.13 -15.95 12.62
CA ASN A 853 11.79 -14.66 12.41
C ASN A 853 12.83 -14.46 13.50
N TRP A 854 14.06 -14.08 13.16
CA TRP A 854 15.19 -14.02 14.08
C TRP A 854 16.07 -12.80 13.82
N ILE A 855 16.33 -12.03 14.88
CA ILE A 855 17.35 -10.98 14.94
C ILE A 855 18.47 -11.54 15.85
N PRO A 856 19.64 -11.92 15.29
CA PRO A 856 20.65 -12.70 16.00
C PRO A 856 21.59 -11.89 16.90
N TYR A 857 21.74 -10.59 16.68
CA TYR A 857 22.69 -9.73 17.39
C TYR A 857 22.26 -8.25 17.39
N GLY A 858 22.97 -7.42 18.16
CA GLY A 858 22.62 -6.02 18.42
C GLY A 858 21.67 -5.84 19.60
N LEU A 859 21.22 -4.59 19.82
CA LEU A 859 20.39 -4.18 20.97
C LEU A 859 18.95 -4.74 21.01
N TYR A 860 18.51 -5.42 19.95
CA TYR A 860 17.12 -5.88 19.79
C TYR A 860 17.05 -7.36 19.38
N GLN A 861 17.89 -8.18 20.01
CA GLN A 861 17.93 -9.63 19.82
C GLN A 861 16.56 -10.25 20.13
N ARG A 862 16.02 -11.01 19.18
CA ARG A 862 14.73 -11.70 19.36
C ARG A 862 14.56 -12.86 18.41
N TYR A 863 13.74 -13.83 18.81
CA TYR A 863 13.10 -14.73 17.85
C TYR A 863 11.60 -14.84 18.07
N SER A 864 10.87 -15.16 17.01
CA SER A 864 9.50 -15.65 17.07
C SER A 864 9.35 -16.90 16.23
N VAL A 865 8.78 -17.96 16.81
CA VAL A 865 8.27 -19.14 16.11
C VAL A 865 6.74 -19.08 16.14
N THR A 866 6.09 -19.10 15.00
CA THR A 866 4.63 -19.21 14.86
C THR A 866 4.30 -20.43 14.01
N ILE A 867 3.43 -21.31 14.50
CA ILE A 867 2.90 -22.46 13.78
C ILE A 867 1.38 -22.29 13.76
N ASN A 868 0.78 -22.07 12.60
CA ASN A 868 -0.67 -21.81 12.49
C ASN A 868 -1.32 -22.57 11.32
N VAL A 869 -2.62 -22.82 11.42
CA VAL A 869 -3.40 -23.30 10.28
C VAL A 869 -3.47 -22.22 9.20
N LYS A 870 -3.34 -22.60 7.93
CA LYS A 870 -3.35 -21.69 6.77
C LYS A 870 -4.72 -21.11 6.43
N SER A 871 -5.78 -21.92 6.54
CA SER A 871 -7.15 -21.50 6.20
C SER A 871 -7.59 -20.34 7.06
N ALA A 872 -8.30 -19.38 6.45
CA ALA A 872 -8.81 -18.22 7.17
C ALA A 872 -9.82 -18.61 8.27
N LEU A 873 -10.52 -19.74 8.11
CA LEU A 873 -11.56 -20.22 9.04
C LEU A 873 -11.02 -20.77 10.36
N LEU A 874 -9.76 -21.22 10.39
CA LEU A 874 -9.11 -21.82 11.57
C LEU A 874 -7.78 -21.14 11.92
N LYS A 875 -7.53 -19.92 11.42
CA LYS A 875 -6.26 -19.21 11.59
C LYS A 875 -5.90 -18.91 13.06
N ASP A 876 -6.90 -18.82 13.93
CA ASP A 876 -6.70 -18.63 15.37
C ASP A 876 -6.20 -19.92 16.07
N LEU A 877 -6.28 -21.09 15.41
CA LEU A 877 -5.54 -22.27 15.83
C LEU A 877 -4.05 -22.09 15.47
N LYS A 878 -3.33 -21.46 16.41
CA LYS A 878 -1.90 -21.19 16.32
C LYS A 878 -1.17 -21.44 17.63
N LEU A 879 0.08 -21.86 17.53
CA LEU A 879 1.07 -21.87 18.59
C LEU A 879 2.11 -20.78 18.27
N GLU A 880 2.32 -19.85 19.19
CA GLU A 880 3.22 -18.70 18.98
C GLU A 880 4.17 -18.57 20.18
N ARG A 881 5.47 -18.66 19.93
CA ARG A 881 6.52 -18.48 20.94
C ARG A 881 7.43 -17.34 20.51
N LYS A 882 7.38 -16.24 21.25
CA LYS A 882 8.34 -15.12 21.18
C LYS A 882 9.39 -15.28 22.28
N ARG A 883 10.60 -14.82 22.03
CA ARG A 883 11.58 -14.48 23.07
C ARG A 883 12.36 -13.26 22.62
N GLU A 884 12.55 -12.34 23.54
CA GLU A 884 13.27 -11.09 23.34
C GLU A 884 14.36 -10.99 24.40
N TRP A 885 15.55 -10.56 23.99
CA TRP A 885 16.66 -10.24 24.85
C TRP A 885 16.94 -8.75 24.71
N TYR A 886 16.95 -8.05 25.84
CA TYR A 886 17.14 -6.61 25.90
C TYR A 886 18.06 -6.33 27.09
N ASP A 887 19.35 -6.32 26.79
CA ASP A 887 20.37 -5.81 27.70
C ASP A 887 20.31 -4.28 27.63
N GLN A 888 20.28 -3.62 28.80
CA GLN A 888 20.23 -2.16 28.94
C GLN A 888 21.59 -1.57 29.27
#